data_AF-I3IND4-F1
#
_entry.id   AF-I3IND4-F1
#
_cell.length_a   1.000
_cell.length_b   1.000
_cell.length_c   1.000
_cell.angle_alpha   90.00
_cell.angle_beta   90.00
_cell.angle_gamma   90.00
#
_symmetry.space_group_name_H-M   'P 1'
#
loop_
_entity.id
_entity.type
_entity.pdbx_description
1 polymer ?
#
loop_
_entity_poly.entity_id
_entity_poly.type
_entity_poly.pdbx_seq_one_letter_code
_entity_poly.pdbx_strand_id
1 'polypeptide(L)'
;MNPLLKLIEYGQSYWMDNLSRGMIKNGELKKRVTEQGLRGITSNPDIFNKAISNSNDYDEQIKHLVDEKRPVGEIYEELVVKDVQDACDILRPVFDASDGIDGYVSLEVSPYLAHDTEGTIEEAMRLYTAVKRPNVFIKIPGTPAGVPAIERMLYKEVNVNITLLFSLESYEAVANAYIRALERRMAEGKPIQYVTSVASFFLSRIDTLTDQLLGHLIKPERSQEQTPKPEKLLGKAAIANAKLAYQSFKRIFSGDRWEKLVEKGARVQRPLWASTSTKNPFYHDLCYVEPLIGPNTVNTMPAVTIKAFADHGIIVKNSVEADNDKTQQTLSDLRKVGIDLDFVTRQLVNEGIQKFIDPYNALMKTLAHMRQKFLTHSIARQAINYGELGSTIPAIYSSMDDQQFTKRLFAKDPLLWKSDPEQIKSIRNRLGWLDSIREFCRKAEGIKKFADEVKNDNFSHVVLLGMGGSSLCPEVCRETFGSATGWPQLIVLDNTDPAAVQDVESQINITSTLFLVSSKSGTTTETTCFYTYFYEQVKQAGKENPGNHFVAITDPGSSLIKEAHTKGFRYTFENPEDIGGRYSALSYFGLVPMALIGIDILSILDNAYQMQLSCGPAIPTESNPGATLGALLGMCHRYSRNKVTFVFSESVDAFASWVEQLLAESTGKEGQGLVPVISEPLGSPEVYNNDRIFIYLYTIDQENKNIKEKLLALEKSGHPVVRIELRNTMNLGAEFYRWELVTAVAGAVIGINPFDEPNVAESKKNTNDLLSEWKQKGSFSEGKPAVEAEGLAVYCDNSQKWLSHIKQDSLSQFLNTFLSLARSGDYITLLPYFLYTPKQNGILQTLRHKLRNHYKVATTLGYGPRYLHSTGQLHKGGPDTGIFILFTADTDKDIQIPGESWSFAVLQRGQALGDFRSLNNKGRRLIRIHLGKDIEQGLKKIEELL
;
A
#
# COMPACT_ATOMS: atom_id res chain seq x y z
N MET A 1 3.40 -47.14 -33.16
CA MET A 1 3.40 -45.83 -33.85
C MET A 1 2.71 -44.85 -32.92
N ASN A 2 3.35 -43.74 -32.55
CA ASN A 2 2.83 -42.82 -31.52
C ASN A 2 1.52 -42.14 -32.00
N PRO A 3 0.36 -42.36 -31.35
CA PRO A 3 -0.91 -41.74 -31.72
C PRO A 3 -0.85 -40.21 -31.80
N LEU A 4 0.00 -39.55 -31.00
CA LEU A 4 0.17 -38.09 -31.03
C LEU A 4 0.63 -37.57 -32.39
N LEU A 5 1.53 -38.29 -33.08
CA LEU A 5 2.01 -37.90 -34.41
C LEU A 5 0.91 -38.02 -35.46
N LYS A 6 0.02 -39.00 -35.30
CA LYS A 6 -1.08 -39.25 -36.24
C LYS A 6 -2.16 -38.17 -36.20
N LEU A 7 -2.39 -37.48 -35.08
CA LEU A 7 -3.41 -36.43 -34.97
C LEU A 7 -3.29 -35.36 -36.07
N ILE A 8 -2.05 -35.06 -36.49
CA ILE A 8 -1.74 -34.10 -37.55
C ILE A 8 -2.35 -34.54 -38.89
N GLU A 9 -2.34 -35.85 -39.20
CA GLU A 9 -2.93 -36.42 -40.42
C GLU A 9 -4.47 -36.25 -40.44
N TYR A 10 -5.08 -36.07 -39.27
CA TYR A 10 -6.53 -35.82 -39.10
C TYR A 10 -6.85 -34.33 -38.92
N GLY A 11 -5.85 -33.45 -39.12
CA GLY A 11 -6.01 -32.00 -39.05
C GLY A 11 -6.20 -31.45 -37.63
N GLN A 12 -5.79 -32.21 -36.60
CA GLN A 12 -5.75 -31.75 -35.21
C GLN A 12 -4.30 -31.65 -34.71
N SER A 13 -3.93 -30.48 -34.19
CA SER A 13 -2.62 -30.27 -33.56
C SER A 13 -2.73 -30.52 -32.07
N TYR A 14 -1.78 -31.27 -31.48
CA TYR A 14 -1.71 -31.39 -30.02
C TYR A 14 -0.70 -30.37 -29.47
N TRP A 15 -1.13 -29.67 -28.43
CA TRP A 15 -0.33 -28.72 -27.68
C TRP A 15 -0.18 -29.19 -26.24
N MET A 16 0.83 -28.65 -25.54
CA MET A 16 1.09 -28.97 -24.14
C MET A 16 0.69 -27.81 -23.24
N ASP A 17 -0.11 -28.10 -22.22
CA ASP A 17 -0.50 -27.14 -21.19
C ASP A 17 0.49 -27.17 -20.02
N ASN A 18 1.74 -26.83 -20.30
CA ASN A 18 2.83 -26.77 -19.33
C ASN A 18 4.05 -26.02 -19.91
N LEU A 19 4.76 -25.27 -19.07
CA LEU A 19 6.04 -24.65 -19.41
C LEU A 19 6.87 -24.46 -18.13
N SER A 20 8.12 -24.91 -18.16
CA SER A 20 9.07 -24.64 -17.07
C SER A 20 10.49 -24.48 -17.61
N ARG A 21 11.29 -23.68 -16.92
CA ARG A 21 12.69 -23.46 -17.24
C ARG A 21 13.53 -24.73 -17.22
N GLY A 22 13.27 -25.62 -16.25
CA GLY A 22 13.92 -26.93 -16.19
C GLY A 22 13.72 -27.75 -17.46
N MET A 23 12.49 -27.80 -17.98
CA MET A 23 12.14 -28.53 -19.22
C MET A 23 12.83 -27.95 -20.47
N ILE A 24 13.05 -26.63 -20.49
CA ILE A 24 13.79 -25.95 -21.56
C ILE A 24 15.27 -26.32 -21.47
N LYS A 25 15.89 -26.12 -20.29
CA LYS A 25 17.34 -26.28 -20.08
C LYS A 25 17.80 -27.73 -20.22
N ASN A 26 17.02 -28.69 -19.73
CA ASN A 26 17.39 -30.12 -19.77
C ASN A 26 17.13 -30.78 -21.14
N GLY A 27 16.57 -30.05 -22.11
CA GLY A 27 16.28 -30.54 -23.45
C GLY A 27 14.99 -31.37 -23.60
N GLU A 28 14.21 -31.55 -22.54
CA GLU A 28 12.94 -32.27 -22.60
C GLU A 28 11.97 -31.62 -23.60
N LEU A 29 11.85 -30.29 -23.59
CA LEU A 29 10.94 -29.59 -24.51
C LEU A 29 11.33 -29.85 -25.97
N LYS A 30 12.63 -29.74 -26.27
CA LYS A 30 13.16 -30.01 -27.61
C LYS A 30 12.85 -31.45 -28.04
N LYS A 31 13.02 -32.42 -27.14
CA LYS A 31 12.70 -33.83 -27.38
C LYS A 31 11.22 -34.04 -27.72
N ARG A 32 10.30 -33.37 -26.99
CA ARG A 32 8.86 -33.45 -27.28
C ARG A 32 8.51 -32.89 -28.67
N VAL A 33 9.16 -31.80 -29.06
CA VAL A 33 9.01 -31.22 -30.41
C VAL A 33 9.49 -32.19 -31.49
N THR A 34 10.69 -32.75 -31.34
CA THR A 34 11.32 -33.56 -32.39
C THR A 34 10.84 -35.00 -32.46
N GLU A 35 10.49 -35.62 -31.32
CA GLU A 35 10.20 -37.06 -31.25
C GLU A 35 8.72 -37.37 -30.99
N GLN A 36 7.98 -36.47 -30.36
CA GLN A 36 6.58 -36.72 -29.98
C GLN A 36 5.57 -35.96 -30.84
N GLY A 37 6.02 -34.95 -31.60
CA GLY A 37 5.20 -34.18 -32.52
C GLY A 37 4.57 -32.92 -31.93
N LEU A 38 5.12 -32.37 -30.84
CA LEU A 38 4.54 -31.23 -30.14
C LEU A 38 4.44 -30.01 -31.07
N ARG A 39 3.23 -29.43 -31.19
CA ARG A 39 2.95 -28.35 -32.13
C ARG A 39 2.70 -26.98 -31.48
N GLY A 40 2.66 -26.89 -30.16
CA GLY A 40 2.54 -25.63 -29.46
C GLY A 40 2.42 -25.80 -27.95
N ILE A 41 2.48 -24.70 -27.22
CA ILE A 41 2.47 -24.67 -25.76
C ILE A 41 1.49 -23.60 -25.28
N THR A 42 0.73 -23.93 -24.25
CA THR A 42 0.02 -22.94 -23.44
C THR A 42 0.64 -22.83 -22.05
N SER A 43 0.75 -21.59 -21.56
CA SER A 43 1.02 -21.31 -20.16
C SER A 43 -0.19 -20.61 -19.52
N ASN A 44 -0.17 -20.53 -18.19
CA ASN A 44 -1.11 -19.80 -17.35
C ASN A 44 -0.43 -19.51 -15.99
N PRO A 45 -1.03 -18.68 -15.12
CA PRO A 45 -0.42 -18.34 -13.83
C PRO A 45 -0.14 -19.55 -12.91
N ASP A 46 -0.98 -20.59 -12.92
CA ASP A 46 -0.77 -21.80 -12.10
C ASP A 46 0.45 -22.60 -12.56
N ILE A 47 0.68 -22.69 -13.88
CA ILE A 47 1.86 -23.33 -14.47
C ILE A 47 3.13 -22.61 -14.01
N PHE A 48 3.19 -21.29 -14.14
CA PHE A 48 4.36 -20.52 -13.71
C PHE A 48 4.54 -20.53 -12.19
N ASN A 49 3.45 -20.46 -11.42
CA ASN A 49 3.51 -20.62 -9.98
C ASN A 49 4.19 -21.94 -9.60
N LYS A 50 3.75 -23.07 -10.18
CA LYS A 50 4.36 -24.37 -9.93
C LYS A 50 5.80 -24.47 -10.41
N ALA A 51 6.14 -23.87 -11.55
CA ALA A 51 7.49 -23.89 -12.08
C ALA A 51 8.47 -23.12 -11.18
N ILE A 52 8.07 -21.92 -10.73
CA ILE A 52 8.91 -21.03 -9.93
C ILE A 52 8.99 -21.50 -8.47
N SER A 53 7.88 -21.92 -7.87
CA SER A 53 7.86 -22.33 -6.45
C SER A 53 8.52 -23.68 -6.16
N ASN A 54 8.54 -24.61 -7.11
CA ASN A 54 9.04 -25.97 -6.90
C ASN A 54 10.46 -26.21 -7.43
N SER A 55 11.18 -25.17 -7.85
CA SER A 55 12.54 -25.30 -8.38
C SER A 55 13.42 -24.11 -7.99
N ASN A 56 14.74 -24.32 -8.04
CA ASN A 56 15.73 -23.24 -7.88
C ASN A 56 16.20 -22.70 -9.26
N ASP A 57 15.56 -23.10 -10.37
CA ASP A 57 15.98 -22.76 -11.73
C ASP A 57 15.90 -21.24 -12.01
N TYR A 58 15.15 -20.52 -11.18
CA TYR A 58 14.87 -19.09 -11.29
C TYR A 58 15.70 -18.24 -10.32
N ASP A 59 16.31 -18.82 -9.29
CA ASP A 59 16.94 -18.11 -8.17
C ASP A 59 18.02 -17.11 -8.62
N GLU A 60 18.89 -17.51 -9.56
CA GLU A 60 19.98 -16.67 -10.04
C GLU A 60 19.47 -15.41 -10.76
N GLN A 61 18.47 -15.58 -11.65
CA GLN A 61 17.88 -14.44 -12.37
C GLN A 61 17.07 -13.56 -11.41
N ILE A 62 16.32 -14.15 -10.48
CA ILE A 62 15.58 -13.38 -9.46
C ILE A 62 16.56 -12.56 -8.63
N LYS A 63 17.65 -13.16 -8.15
CA LYS A 63 18.66 -12.44 -7.37
C LYS A 63 19.26 -11.27 -8.17
N HIS A 64 19.64 -11.50 -9.42
CA HIS A 64 20.14 -10.43 -10.29
C HIS A 64 19.14 -9.28 -10.46
N LEU A 65 17.87 -9.58 -10.74
CA LEU A 65 16.82 -8.58 -10.88
C LEU A 65 16.52 -7.86 -9.54
N VAL A 66 16.66 -8.55 -8.40
CA VAL A 66 16.55 -7.94 -7.07
C VAL A 66 17.67 -6.94 -6.83
N ASP A 67 18.91 -7.28 -7.20
CA ASP A 67 20.09 -6.41 -7.11
C ASP A 67 19.94 -5.18 -8.03
N GLU A 68 19.30 -5.33 -9.19
CA GLU A 68 18.88 -4.23 -10.08
C GLU A 68 17.70 -3.40 -9.56
N LYS A 69 17.15 -3.74 -8.38
CA LYS A 69 15.99 -3.06 -7.76
C LYS A 69 14.73 -3.12 -8.63
N ARG A 70 14.50 -4.24 -9.30
CA ARG A 70 13.27 -4.49 -10.07
C ARG A 70 12.07 -4.76 -9.15
N PRO A 71 10.91 -4.13 -9.38
CA PRO A 71 9.66 -4.48 -8.70
C PRO A 71 9.25 -5.94 -8.97
N VAL A 72 8.47 -6.54 -8.07
CA VAL A 72 7.99 -7.93 -8.21
C VAL A 72 7.26 -8.20 -9.53
N GLY A 73 6.43 -7.26 -10.00
CA GLY A 73 5.74 -7.38 -11.29
C GLY A 73 6.70 -7.42 -12.49
N GLU A 74 7.74 -6.59 -12.49
CA GLU A 74 8.79 -6.62 -13.52
C GLU A 74 9.62 -7.91 -13.43
N ILE A 75 9.92 -8.38 -12.20
CA ILE A 75 10.61 -9.66 -12.00
C ILE A 75 9.80 -10.78 -12.62
N TYR A 76 8.51 -10.90 -12.28
CA TYR A 76 7.62 -11.90 -12.88
C TYR A 76 7.69 -11.88 -14.40
N GLU A 77 7.54 -10.69 -14.99
CA GLU A 77 7.51 -10.54 -16.43
C GLU A 77 8.83 -10.96 -17.09
N GLU A 78 9.97 -10.51 -16.57
CA GLU A 78 11.29 -10.89 -17.09
C GLU A 78 11.52 -12.40 -17.05
N LEU A 79 11.02 -13.09 -16.01
CA LEU A 79 11.10 -14.55 -15.92
C LEU A 79 10.25 -15.23 -17.00
N VAL A 80 8.97 -14.85 -17.12
CA VAL A 80 8.03 -15.53 -18.03
C VAL A 80 8.30 -15.17 -19.49
N VAL A 81 8.70 -13.93 -19.78
CA VAL A 81 9.09 -13.50 -21.13
C VAL A 81 10.31 -14.30 -21.59
N LYS A 82 11.31 -14.49 -20.72
CA LYS A 82 12.50 -15.28 -21.07
C LYS A 82 12.16 -16.74 -21.37
N ASP A 83 11.35 -17.37 -20.52
CA ASP A 83 10.94 -18.76 -20.72
C ASP A 83 10.10 -18.93 -22.00
N VAL A 84 9.22 -17.97 -22.30
CA VAL A 84 8.41 -17.95 -23.53
C VAL A 84 9.27 -17.70 -24.77
N GLN A 85 10.27 -16.81 -24.71
CA GLN A 85 11.22 -16.59 -25.81
C GLN A 85 11.97 -17.88 -26.15
N ASP A 86 12.51 -18.57 -25.14
CA ASP A 86 13.26 -19.80 -25.34
C ASP A 86 12.38 -20.92 -25.89
N ALA A 87 11.13 -21.02 -25.41
CA ALA A 87 10.16 -21.97 -25.94
C ALA A 87 9.76 -21.65 -27.39
N CYS A 88 9.57 -20.37 -27.72
CA CYS A 88 9.33 -19.90 -29.08
C CYS A 88 10.50 -20.28 -30.00
N ASP A 89 11.74 -20.12 -29.54
CA ASP A 89 12.93 -20.46 -30.32
C ASP A 89 13.04 -21.99 -30.55
N ILE A 90 12.66 -22.81 -29.56
CA ILE A 90 12.60 -24.27 -29.70
C ILE A 90 11.49 -24.71 -30.68
N LEU A 91 10.34 -24.03 -30.67
CA LEU A 91 9.22 -24.32 -31.57
C LEU A 91 9.34 -23.65 -32.94
N ARG A 92 10.33 -22.78 -33.15
CA ARG A 92 10.51 -22.04 -34.39
C ARG A 92 10.60 -22.94 -35.64
N PRO A 93 11.31 -24.09 -35.63
CA PRO A 93 11.32 -25.00 -36.77
C PRO A 93 9.93 -25.55 -37.12
N VAL A 94 9.05 -25.75 -36.13
CA VAL A 94 7.66 -26.17 -36.37
C VAL A 94 6.85 -25.03 -36.99
N PHE A 95 7.04 -23.81 -36.48
CA PHE A 95 6.40 -22.62 -37.03
C PHE A 95 6.77 -22.43 -38.50
N ASP A 96 8.06 -22.44 -38.84
CA ASP A 96 8.50 -22.25 -40.22
C ASP A 96 8.04 -23.41 -41.12
N ALA A 97 8.15 -24.66 -40.67
CA ALA A 97 7.75 -25.83 -41.48
C ALA A 97 6.24 -25.95 -41.72
N SER A 98 5.43 -25.34 -40.85
CA SER A 98 3.97 -25.31 -40.97
C SER A 98 3.44 -24.03 -41.60
N ASP A 99 4.33 -23.18 -42.14
CA ASP A 99 4.00 -21.84 -42.65
C ASP A 99 3.23 -20.99 -41.61
N GLY A 100 3.56 -21.10 -40.32
CA GLY A 100 2.88 -20.41 -39.24
C GLY A 100 1.46 -20.94 -38.96
N ILE A 101 1.15 -22.19 -39.31
CA ILE A 101 -0.04 -22.88 -38.80
C ILE A 101 0.20 -23.29 -37.35
N ASP A 102 1.36 -23.83 -37.02
CA ASP A 102 1.70 -24.32 -35.68
C ASP A 102 3.00 -23.68 -35.15
N GLY A 103 3.55 -24.20 -34.06
CA GLY A 103 4.82 -23.76 -33.49
C GLY A 103 4.68 -22.59 -32.53
N TYR A 104 3.51 -22.41 -31.91
CA TYR A 104 3.22 -21.24 -31.08
C TYR A 104 3.41 -21.50 -29.58
N VAL A 105 3.74 -20.43 -28.85
CA VAL A 105 3.74 -20.40 -27.37
C VAL A 105 2.83 -19.29 -26.89
N SER A 106 1.87 -19.60 -26.00
CA SER A 106 1.00 -18.59 -25.40
C SER A 106 1.56 -18.00 -24.11
N LEU A 107 1.45 -16.68 -23.97
CA LEU A 107 1.67 -15.91 -22.75
C LEU A 107 0.40 -15.10 -22.41
N GLU A 108 -0.08 -15.22 -21.17
CA GLU A 108 -1.34 -14.62 -20.73
C GLU A 108 -1.16 -13.21 -20.15
N VAL A 109 -2.11 -12.32 -20.43
CA VAL A 109 -2.23 -11.02 -19.74
C VAL A 109 -2.62 -11.22 -18.28
N SER A 110 -2.51 -10.19 -17.45
CA SER A 110 -2.94 -10.25 -16.06
C SER A 110 -4.43 -10.62 -15.96
N PRO A 111 -4.81 -11.61 -15.12
CA PRO A 111 -6.21 -12.00 -14.98
C PRO A 111 -7.10 -10.88 -14.39
N TYR A 112 -6.49 -9.90 -13.73
CA TYR A 112 -7.17 -8.71 -13.22
C TYR A 112 -7.68 -7.75 -14.29
N LEU A 113 -7.24 -7.90 -15.55
CA LEU A 113 -7.67 -7.08 -16.68
C LEU A 113 -8.84 -7.72 -17.46
N ALA A 114 -9.36 -8.87 -17.02
CA ALA A 114 -10.44 -9.58 -17.71
C ALA A 114 -11.72 -8.74 -17.93
N HIS A 115 -11.90 -7.64 -17.19
CA HIS A 115 -13.00 -6.69 -17.34
C HIS A 115 -12.56 -5.26 -17.73
N ASP A 116 -11.30 -5.09 -18.15
CA ASP A 116 -10.72 -3.81 -18.55
C ASP A 116 -10.16 -3.90 -19.99
N THR A 117 -10.89 -3.32 -20.94
CA THR A 117 -10.54 -3.36 -22.37
C THR A 117 -9.22 -2.65 -22.66
N GLU A 118 -9.05 -1.42 -22.17
CA GLU A 118 -7.86 -0.61 -22.51
C GLU A 118 -6.62 -1.15 -21.80
N GLY A 119 -6.74 -1.50 -20.51
CA GLY A 119 -5.64 -2.14 -19.78
C GLY A 119 -5.19 -3.45 -20.45
N THR A 120 -6.13 -4.27 -20.93
CA THR A 120 -5.81 -5.49 -21.69
C THR A 120 -5.06 -5.19 -22.98
N ILE A 121 -5.45 -4.16 -23.74
CA ILE A 121 -4.79 -3.78 -25.00
C ILE A 121 -3.35 -3.33 -24.73
N GLU A 122 -3.16 -2.47 -23.73
CA GLU A 122 -1.86 -1.94 -23.34
C GLU A 122 -0.91 -3.06 -22.93
N GLU A 123 -1.35 -3.95 -22.02
CA GLU A 123 -0.54 -5.06 -21.56
C GLU A 123 -0.27 -6.07 -22.68
N ALA A 124 -1.26 -6.41 -23.49
CA ALA A 124 -1.08 -7.34 -24.59
C ALA A 124 -0.04 -6.85 -25.61
N MET A 125 -0.07 -5.56 -25.97
CA MET A 125 0.93 -4.97 -26.86
C MET A 125 2.33 -4.97 -26.23
N ARG A 126 2.41 -4.67 -24.93
CA ARG A 126 3.65 -4.63 -24.17
C ARG A 126 4.31 -6.01 -24.12
N LEU A 127 3.55 -7.05 -23.75
CA LEU A 127 4.03 -8.44 -23.71
C LEU A 127 4.42 -8.96 -25.10
N TYR A 128 3.63 -8.67 -26.14
CA TYR A 128 3.97 -9.05 -27.51
C TYR A 128 5.32 -8.43 -27.95
N THR A 129 5.51 -7.16 -27.62
CA THR A 129 6.75 -6.41 -27.92
C THR A 129 7.94 -6.93 -27.11
N ALA A 130 7.74 -7.29 -25.84
CA ALA A 130 8.77 -7.83 -24.96
C ALA A 130 9.24 -9.22 -25.41
N VAL A 131 8.31 -10.12 -25.76
CA VAL A 131 8.66 -11.45 -26.25
C VAL A 131 9.38 -11.36 -27.60
N LYS A 132 8.91 -10.51 -28.52
CA LYS A 132 9.58 -10.24 -29.81
C LYS A 132 9.90 -11.53 -30.59
N ARG A 133 8.90 -12.41 -30.72
CA ARG A 133 8.97 -13.62 -31.55
C ARG A 133 7.70 -13.74 -32.40
N PRO A 134 7.79 -14.11 -33.68
CA PRO A 134 6.64 -14.16 -34.58
C PRO A 134 5.63 -15.25 -34.18
N ASN A 135 6.08 -16.25 -33.43
CA ASN A 135 5.30 -17.40 -32.99
C ASN A 135 4.86 -17.31 -31.51
N VAL A 136 4.81 -16.09 -30.94
CA VAL A 136 4.12 -15.87 -29.66
C VAL A 136 2.63 -15.66 -29.89
N PHE A 137 1.81 -16.23 -29.02
CA PHE A 137 0.42 -15.85 -28.81
C PHE A 137 0.30 -15.03 -27.53
N ILE A 138 -0.42 -13.91 -27.60
CA ILE A 138 -0.90 -13.27 -26.37
C ILE A 138 -2.28 -13.84 -26.04
N LYS A 139 -2.43 -14.32 -24.82
CA LYS A 139 -3.64 -14.99 -24.37
C LYS A 139 -4.55 -14.00 -23.65
N ILE A 140 -5.75 -13.82 -24.19
CA ILE A 140 -6.73 -12.81 -23.74
C ILE A 140 -8.06 -13.52 -23.44
N PRO A 141 -8.68 -13.30 -22.26
CA PRO A 141 -10.01 -13.82 -21.96
C PRO A 141 -11.09 -13.34 -22.94
N GLY A 142 -11.93 -14.26 -23.42
CA GLY A 142 -13.09 -13.97 -24.28
C GLY A 142 -14.30 -13.40 -23.53
N THR A 143 -14.07 -12.55 -22.53
CA THR A 143 -15.13 -11.85 -21.79
C THR A 143 -15.74 -10.74 -22.66
N PRO A 144 -16.91 -10.17 -22.30
CA PRO A 144 -17.48 -9.02 -23.02
C PRO A 144 -16.50 -7.84 -23.18
N ALA A 145 -15.68 -7.57 -22.16
CA ALA A 145 -14.64 -6.54 -22.21
C ALA A 145 -13.39 -6.97 -23.00
N GLY A 146 -13.09 -8.27 -23.05
CA GLY A 146 -11.98 -8.82 -23.82
C GLY A 146 -12.23 -8.84 -25.33
N VAL A 147 -13.48 -9.03 -25.79
CA VAL A 147 -13.84 -9.03 -27.22
C VAL A 147 -13.32 -7.80 -28.00
N PRO A 148 -13.55 -6.54 -27.57
CA PRO A 148 -13.00 -5.38 -28.26
C PRO A 148 -11.46 -5.30 -28.19
N ALA A 149 -10.84 -5.77 -27.10
CA ALA A 149 -9.38 -5.86 -26.99
C ALA A 149 -8.82 -6.86 -28.02
N ILE A 150 -9.40 -8.06 -28.11
CA ILE A 150 -9.05 -9.09 -29.08
C ILE A 150 -9.11 -8.54 -30.51
N GLU A 151 -10.20 -7.90 -30.90
CA GLU A 151 -10.35 -7.30 -32.24
C GLU A 151 -9.23 -6.28 -32.53
N ARG A 152 -8.93 -5.42 -31.55
CA ARG A 152 -7.88 -4.40 -31.68
C ARG A 152 -6.49 -5.02 -31.84
N MET A 153 -6.19 -6.05 -31.06
CA MET A 153 -4.90 -6.74 -31.09
C MET A 153 -4.69 -7.48 -32.41
N LEU A 154 -5.71 -8.20 -32.89
CA LEU A 154 -5.67 -8.87 -34.19
C LEU A 154 -5.55 -7.87 -35.35
N TYR A 155 -6.25 -6.73 -35.27
CA TYR A 155 -6.10 -5.64 -36.24
C TYR A 155 -4.66 -5.09 -36.26
N LYS A 156 -3.97 -5.09 -35.12
CA LYS A 156 -2.55 -4.73 -35.00
C LYS A 156 -1.57 -5.86 -35.38
N GLU A 157 -2.06 -6.97 -35.92
CA GLU A 157 -1.25 -8.15 -36.29
C GLU A 157 -0.61 -8.87 -35.10
N VAL A 158 -1.18 -8.72 -33.91
CA VAL A 158 -0.81 -9.53 -32.76
C VAL A 158 -1.56 -10.85 -32.81
N ASN A 159 -0.83 -11.96 -32.73
CA ASN A 159 -1.44 -13.28 -32.63
C ASN A 159 -2.14 -13.41 -31.27
N VAL A 160 -3.42 -13.79 -31.27
CA VAL A 160 -4.20 -13.92 -30.02
C VAL A 160 -4.67 -15.36 -29.79
N ASN A 161 -4.36 -15.91 -28.61
CA ASN A 161 -5.02 -17.10 -28.07
C ASN A 161 -6.18 -16.65 -27.17
N ILE A 162 -7.41 -16.88 -27.60
CA ILE A 162 -8.57 -16.42 -26.87
C ILE A 162 -8.95 -17.48 -25.84
N THR A 163 -9.04 -17.14 -24.55
CA THR A 163 -9.25 -18.11 -23.46
C THR A 163 -10.58 -17.90 -22.73
N LEU A 164 -10.92 -18.82 -21.81
CA LEU A 164 -12.15 -18.80 -21.00
C LEU A 164 -13.45 -18.79 -21.82
N LEU A 165 -13.47 -19.51 -22.95
CA LEU A 165 -14.69 -19.73 -23.73
C LEU A 165 -15.41 -20.98 -23.19
N PHE A 166 -16.65 -20.80 -22.74
CA PHE A 166 -17.50 -21.88 -22.22
C PHE A 166 -18.81 -22.01 -22.99
N SER A 167 -19.30 -20.94 -23.61
CA SER A 167 -20.59 -20.90 -24.31
C SER A 167 -20.41 -20.70 -25.81
N LEU A 168 -21.39 -21.15 -26.59
CA LEU A 168 -21.46 -20.84 -28.03
C LEU A 168 -21.48 -19.34 -28.28
N GLU A 169 -22.26 -18.58 -27.51
CA GLU A 169 -22.36 -17.13 -27.63
C GLU A 169 -20.98 -16.45 -27.52
N SER A 170 -20.20 -16.82 -26.49
CA SER A 170 -18.85 -16.28 -26.30
C SER A 170 -17.91 -16.66 -27.45
N TYR A 171 -18.00 -17.90 -27.95
CA TYR A 171 -17.24 -18.36 -29.11
C TYR A 171 -17.60 -17.58 -30.38
N GLU A 172 -18.89 -17.40 -30.67
CA GLU A 172 -19.35 -16.67 -31.85
C GLU A 172 -18.97 -15.19 -31.79
N ALA A 173 -19.02 -14.57 -30.60
CA ALA A 173 -18.60 -13.19 -30.40
C ALA A 173 -17.13 -12.99 -30.78
N VAL A 174 -16.25 -13.89 -30.35
CA VAL A 174 -14.81 -13.79 -30.62
C VAL A 174 -14.43 -14.18 -32.04
N ALA A 175 -15.13 -15.16 -32.63
CA ALA A 175 -14.95 -15.51 -34.05
C ALA A 175 -15.38 -14.35 -34.97
N ASN A 176 -16.48 -13.66 -34.63
CA ASN A 176 -16.88 -12.47 -35.37
C ASN A 176 -15.91 -11.29 -35.17
N ALA A 177 -15.35 -11.12 -33.98
CA ALA A 177 -14.29 -10.13 -33.73
C ALA A 177 -13.05 -10.39 -34.60
N TYR A 178 -12.65 -11.66 -34.74
CA TYR A 178 -11.58 -12.06 -35.64
C TYR A 178 -11.86 -11.66 -37.08
N ILE A 179 -13.05 -12.00 -37.62
CA ILE A 179 -13.42 -11.64 -38.99
C ILE A 179 -13.43 -10.12 -39.18
N ARG A 180 -14.01 -9.35 -38.24
CA ARG A 180 -14.03 -7.87 -38.32
C ARG A 180 -12.63 -7.27 -38.36
N ALA A 181 -11.69 -7.82 -37.58
CA ALA A 181 -10.29 -7.37 -37.60
C ALA A 181 -9.65 -7.59 -38.99
N LEU A 182 -9.90 -8.74 -39.62
CA LEU A 182 -9.41 -9.04 -40.97
C LEU A 182 -10.07 -8.15 -42.03
N GLU A 183 -11.39 -7.98 -41.97
CA GLU A 183 -12.15 -7.10 -42.87
C GLU A 183 -11.63 -5.67 -42.82
N ARG A 184 -11.39 -5.15 -41.61
CA ARG A 184 -10.85 -3.81 -41.42
C ARG A 184 -9.43 -3.67 -41.99
N ARG A 185 -8.55 -4.66 -41.78
CA ARG A 185 -7.21 -4.65 -42.37
C ARG A 185 -7.26 -4.70 -43.89
N MET A 186 -8.10 -5.57 -44.46
CA MET A 186 -8.29 -5.69 -45.90
C MET A 186 -8.82 -4.39 -46.52
N ALA A 187 -9.79 -3.74 -45.90
CA ALA A 187 -10.33 -2.46 -46.35
C ALA A 187 -9.28 -1.34 -46.35
N GLU A 188 -8.28 -1.41 -45.46
CA GLU A 188 -7.15 -0.49 -45.38
C GLU A 188 -5.92 -0.94 -46.21
N GLY A 189 -6.03 -2.02 -47.00
CA GLY A 189 -4.93 -2.55 -47.82
C GLY A 189 -3.79 -3.20 -47.04
N LYS A 190 -4.00 -3.57 -45.77
CA LYS A 190 -2.99 -4.23 -44.92
C LYS A 190 -2.99 -5.74 -45.13
N PRO A 191 -1.83 -6.43 -45.00
CA PRO A 191 -1.75 -7.89 -45.12
C PRO A 191 -2.64 -8.59 -44.07
N ILE A 192 -3.30 -9.66 -44.46
CA ILE A 192 -4.13 -10.47 -43.53
C ILE A 192 -3.65 -11.92 -43.40
N GLN A 193 -2.75 -12.37 -44.29
CA GLN A 193 -2.27 -13.76 -44.30
C GLN A 193 -1.43 -14.17 -43.09
N TYR A 194 -0.94 -13.20 -42.32
CA TYR A 194 -0.11 -13.42 -41.13
C TYR A 194 -0.90 -13.31 -39.82
N VAL A 195 -2.15 -12.84 -39.87
CA VAL A 195 -2.99 -12.74 -38.67
C VAL A 195 -3.49 -14.14 -38.31
N THR A 196 -3.08 -14.63 -37.15
CA THR A 196 -3.41 -15.99 -36.68
C THR A 196 -4.03 -15.93 -35.29
N SER A 197 -4.99 -16.82 -35.01
CA SER A 197 -5.69 -16.91 -33.74
C SER A 197 -6.20 -18.31 -33.43
N VAL A 198 -6.35 -18.63 -32.15
CA VAL A 198 -7.02 -19.84 -31.66
C VAL A 198 -8.09 -19.47 -30.63
N ALA A 199 -9.18 -20.23 -30.58
CA ALA A 199 -10.29 -20.03 -29.64
C ALA A 199 -10.35 -21.19 -28.63
N SER A 200 -9.77 -20.99 -27.45
CA SER A 200 -9.66 -21.98 -26.38
C SER A 200 -10.99 -22.20 -25.65
N PHE A 201 -11.70 -23.25 -26.07
CA PHE A 201 -12.99 -23.70 -25.57
C PHE A 201 -12.82 -24.77 -24.47
N PHE A 202 -13.31 -24.47 -23.26
CA PHE A 202 -13.05 -25.26 -22.06
C PHE A 202 -14.06 -26.39 -21.88
N LEU A 203 -13.57 -27.59 -21.52
CA LEU A 203 -14.37 -28.81 -21.47
C LEU A 203 -14.67 -29.30 -20.06
N SER A 204 -13.69 -29.90 -19.36
CA SER A 204 -13.97 -30.67 -18.14
C SER A 204 -14.66 -29.86 -17.02
N ARG A 205 -14.52 -28.53 -17.03
CA ARG A 205 -15.19 -27.63 -16.08
C ARG A 205 -16.71 -27.60 -16.27
N ILE A 206 -17.18 -27.75 -17.52
CA ILE A 206 -18.61 -27.82 -17.85
C ILE A 206 -19.21 -29.07 -17.22
N ASP A 207 -18.64 -30.25 -17.51
CA ASP A 207 -19.15 -31.50 -16.94
C ASP A 207 -19.04 -31.50 -15.41
N THR A 208 -17.96 -30.96 -14.83
CA THR A 208 -17.84 -30.90 -13.36
C THR A 208 -19.03 -30.17 -12.71
N LEU A 209 -19.41 -29.00 -13.23
CA LEU A 209 -20.53 -28.23 -12.69
C LEU A 209 -21.88 -28.83 -13.09
N THR A 210 -22.04 -29.26 -14.34
CA THR A 210 -23.27 -29.90 -14.81
C THR A 210 -23.56 -31.21 -14.08
N ASP A 211 -22.56 -32.06 -13.86
CA ASP A 211 -22.71 -33.32 -13.16
C ASP A 211 -23.03 -33.11 -11.67
N GLN A 212 -22.49 -32.07 -11.04
CA GLN A 212 -22.88 -31.68 -9.68
C GLN A 212 -24.37 -31.31 -9.62
N LEU A 213 -24.86 -30.50 -10.57
CA LEU A 213 -26.27 -30.14 -10.64
C LEU A 213 -27.17 -31.35 -10.95
N LEU A 214 -26.75 -32.23 -11.88
CA LEU A 214 -27.45 -33.49 -12.18
C LEU A 214 -27.48 -34.40 -10.95
N GLY A 215 -26.42 -34.45 -10.16
CA GLY A 215 -26.32 -35.23 -8.93
C GLY A 215 -27.43 -34.90 -7.92
N HIS A 216 -27.83 -33.63 -7.81
CA HIS A 216 -28.95 -33.21 -6.97
C HIS A 216 -30.33 -33.66 -7.47
N LEU A 217 -30.42 -34.08 -8.74
CA LEU A 217 -31.65 -34.54 -9.38
C LEU A 217 -31.79 -36.07 -9.39
N ILE A 218 -30.70 -36.81 -9.14
CA ILE A 218 -30.70 -38.27 -9.05
C ILE A 218 -31.47 -38.68 -7.78
N LYS A 219 -32.63 -39.35 -7.97
CA LYS A 219 -33.47 -39.85 -6.88
C LYS A 219 -33.74 -41.35 -7.06
N PRO A 220 -33.67 -42.17 -5.99
CA PRO A 220 -33.81 -43.62 -6.11
C PRO A 220 -35.19 -44.11 -6.58
N GLU A 221 -36.27 -43.32 -6.44
CA GLU A 221 -37.66 -43.83 -6.61
C GLU A 221 -38.63 -42.90 -7.37
N ARG A 222 -38.17 -42.10 -8.34
CA ARG A 222 -39.09 -41.39 -9.25
C ARG A 222 -38.66 -41.52 -10.71
N SER A 223 -39.31 -42.43 -11.43
CA SER A 223 -39.37 -42.36 -12.89
C SER A 223 -40.80 -42.05 -13.31
N GLN A 224 -41.07 -40.80 -13.69
CA GLN A 224 -42.12 -40.52 -14.66
C GLN A 224 -41.59 -40.97 -16.02
N GLU A 225 -42.38 -41.73 -16.80
CA GLU A 225 -41.93 -42.36 -18.06
C GLU A 225 -41.48 -41.37 -19.15
N GLN A 226 -41.72 -40.07 -18.98
CA GLN A 226 -41.46 -39.04 -20.01
C GLN A 226 -40.25 -38.13 -19.73
N THR A 227 -39.57 -38.25 -18.59
CA THR A 227 -38.39 -37.42 -18.26
C THR A 227 -37.09 -38.20 -18.47
N PRO A 228 -36.08 -37.65 -19.17
CA PRO A 228 -34.76 -38.30 -19.30
C PRO A 228 -34.15 -38.59 -17.91
N LYS A 229 -33.48 -39.73 -17.79
CA LYS A 229 -32.80 -40.14 -16.55
C LYS A 229 -31.53 -39.29 -16.34
N PRO A 230 -31.40 -38.49 -15.26
CA PRO A 230 -30.23 -37.62 -15.02
C PRO A 230 -28.90 -38.38 -15.02
N GLU A 231 -28.87 -39.63 -14.52
CA GLU A 231 -27.65 -40.45 -14.48
C GLU A 231 -27.11 -40.75 -15.88
N LYS A 232 -27.98 -40.79 -16.90
CA LYS A 232 -27.58 -41.02 -18.29
C LYS A 232 -27.00 -39.78 -18.96
N LEU A 233 -27.05 -38.61 -18.33
CA LEU A 233 -26.55 -37.34 -18.87
C LEU A 233 -25.17 -36.95 -18.33
N LEU A 234 -24.69 -37.65 -17.29
CA LEU A 234 -23.39 -37.44 -16.65
C LEU A 234 -22.24 -37.52 -17.67
N GLY A 235 -21.35 -36.53 -17.65
CA GLY A 235 -20.14 -36.48 -18.49
C GLY A 235 -20.40 -36.25 -19.99
N LYS A 236 -21.59 -35.76 -20.38
CA LYS A 236 -21.96 -35.56 -21.79
C LYS A 236 -22.08 -34.10 -22.22
N ALA A 237 -22.23 -33.17 -21.27
CA ALA A 237 -22.54 -31.78 -21.56
C ALA A 237 -21.39 -31.07 -22.27
N ALA A 238 -20.15 -31.26 -21.80
CA ALA A 238 -18.97 -30.62 -22.35
C ALA A 238 -18.71 -31.02 -23.80
N ILE A 239 -18.76 -32.32 -24.11
CA ILE A 239 -18.54 -32.85 -25.46
C ILE A 239 -19.65 -32.35 -26.39
N ALA A 240 -20.91 -32.42 -25.96
CA ALA A 240 -22.03 -31.93 -26.75
C ALA A 240 -21.89 -30.45 -27.10
N ASN A 241 -21.51 -29.63 -26.11
CA ASN A 241 -21.28 -28.20 -26.28
C ASN A 241 -20.12 -27.90 -27.24
N ALA A 242 -19.00 -28.63 -27.12
CA ALA A 242 -17.84 -28.49 -28.00
C ALA A 242 -18.14 -28.86 -29.46
N LYS A 243 -18.92 -29.92 -29.68
CA LYS A 243 -19.37 -30.31 -31.02
C LYS A 243 -20.24 -29.22 -31.66
N LEU A 244 -21.13 -28.59 -30.89
CA LEU A 244 -21.90 -27.44 -31.38
C LEU A 244 -21.01 -26.22 -31.67
N ALA A 245 -19.99 -25.95 -30.84
CA ALA A 245 -19.01 -24.91 -31.13
C ALA A 245 -18.25 -25.18 -32.44
N TYR A 246 -17.92 -26.45 -32.72
CA TYR A 246 -17.31 -26.85 -33.99
C TYR A 246 -18.26 -26.69 -35.20
N GLN A 247 -19.56 -26.95 -35.03
CA GLN A 247 -20.55 -26.65 -36.08
C GLN A 247 -20.65 -25.14 -36.33
N SER A 248 -20.65 -24.33 -35.28
CA SER A 248 -20.64 -22.87 -35.38
C SER A 248 -19.37 -22.36 -36.07
N PHE A 249 -18.21 -22.94 -35.75
CA PHE A 249 -16.95 -22.71 -36.46
C PHE A 249 -17.10 -22.91 -37.96
N LYS A 250 -17.58 -24.07 -38.41
CA LYS A 250 -17.76 -24.34 -39.84
C LYS A 250 -18.70 -23.33 -40.51
N ARG A 251 -19.79 -22.97 -39.83
CA ARG A 251 -20.77 -22.00 -40.33
C ARG A 251 -20.14 -20.61 -40.50
N ILE A 252 -19.44 -20.11 -39.49
CA ILE A 252 -18.86 -18.77 -39.47
C ILE A 252 -17.71 -18.62 -40.48
N PHE A 253 -16.88 -19.65 -40.63
CA PHE A 253 -15.74 -19.67 -41.55
C PHE A 253 -16.10 -20.31 -42.91
N SER A 254 -17.28 -19.94 -43.44
CA SER A 254 -17.76 -20.37 -44.77
C SER A 254 -18.63 -19.28 -45.42
N GLY A 255 -18.92 -19.45 -46.72
CA GLY A 255 -19.77 -18.54 -47.50
C GLY A 255 -19.09 -17.24 -47.92
N ASP A 256 -19.81 -16.42 -48.70
CA ASP A 256 -19.27 -15.25 -49.43
C ASP A 256 -18.46 -14.27 -48.57
N ARG A 257 -18.86 -14.06 -47.31
CA ARG A 257 -18.15 -13.15 -46.39
C ARG A 257 -16.74 -13.67 -46.08
N TRP A 258 -16.60 -14.97 -45.85
CA TRP A 258 -15.33 -15.60 -45.54
C TRP A 258 -14.48 -15.82 -46.79
N GLU A 259 -15.10 -16.25 -47.91
CA GLU A 259 -14.39 -16.53 -49.16
C GLU A 259 -13.62 -15.32 -49.71
N LYS A 260 -14.19 -14.11 -49.59
CA LYS A 260 -13.50 -12.85 -49.92
C LYS A 260 -12.20 -12.62 -49.13
N LEU A 261 -12.15 -13.06 -47.87
CA LEU A 261 -10.95 -12.97 -47.04
C LEU A 261 -9.94 -14.07 -47.41
N VAL A 262 -10.41 -15.26 -47.75
CA VAL A 262 -9.56 -16.37 -48.22
C VAL A 262 -8.81 -16.00 -49.51
N GLU A 263 -9.45 -15.29 -50.44
CA GLU A 263 -8.80 -14.75 -51.65
C GLU A 263 -7.61 -13.82 -51.34
N LYS A 264 -7.58 -13.23 -50.13
CA LYS A 264 -6.49 -12.38 -49.62
C LYS A 264 -5.57 -13.12 -48.63
N GLY A 265 -5.68 -14.44 -48.55
CA GLY A 265 -4.81 -15.32 -47.76
C GLY A 265 -5.24 -15.50 -46.30
N ALA A 266 -6.47 -15.17 -45.93
CA ALA A 266 -6.95 -15.35 -44.56
C ALA A 266 -6.92 -16.81 -44.10
N ARG A 267 -6.57 -17.02 -42.83
CA ARG A 267 -6.55 -18.32 -42.16
C ARG A 267 -7.70 -18.43 -41.18
N VAL A 268 -8.27 -19.62 -41.02
CA VAL A 268 -9.35 -19.84 -40.04
C VAL A 268 -8.83 -19.66 -38.61
N GLN A 269 -9.63 -19.07 -37.73
CA GLN A 269 -9.36 -19.14 -36.29
C GLN A 269 -9.73 -20.54 -35.79
N ARG A 270 -8.73 -21.35 -35.42
CA ARG A 270 -8.96 -22.76 -35.05
C ARG A 270 -9.61 -22.86 -33.67
N PRO A 271 -10.65 -23.69 -33.49
CA PRO A 271 -11.10 -24.11 -32.17
C PRO A 271 -9.97 -24.85 -31.45
N LEU A 272 -9.72 -24.48 -30.21
CA LEU A 272 -8.73 -25.12 -29.34
C LEU A 272 -9.46 -25.74 -28.14
N TRP A 273 -9.39 -27.06 -27.99
CA TRP A 273 -9.98 -27.77 -26.85
C TRP A 273 -9.06 -27.63 -25.63
N ALA A 274 -9.56 -26.99 -24.58
CA ALA A 274 -8.83 -26.71 -23.35
C ALA A 274 -9.49 -27.40 -22.15
N SER A 275 -8.72 -27.58 -21.07
CA SER A 275 -9.17 -28.33 -19.89
C SER A 275 -9.65 -29.74 -20.25
N THR A 276 -8.81 -30.48 -20.99
CA THR A 276 -9.11 -31.80 -21.58
C THR A 276 -8.66 -32.99 -20.73
N SER A 277 -8.20 -32.76 -19.50
CA SER A 277 -8.01 -33.84 -18.52
C SER A 277 -9.36 -34.29 -17.94
N THR A 278 -9.62 -35.59 -17.95
CA THR A 278 -10.74 -36.18 -17.22
C THR A 278 -10.61 -35.92 -15.72
N LYS A 279 -11.68 -35.38 -15.09
CA LYS A 279 -11.72 -35.07 -13.64
C LYS A 279 -12.42 -36.13 -12.81
N ASN A 280 -13.30 -36.91 -13.44
CA ASN A 280 -14.05 -37.98 -12.80
C ASN A 280 -13.38 -39.33 -13.09
N PRO A 281 -12.93 -40.09 -12.07
CA PRO A 281 -12.24 -41.37 -12.27
C PRO A 281 -13.13 -42.46 -12.88
N PHE A 282 -14.45 -42.28 -12.92
CA PHE A 282 -15.37 -43.21 -13.58
C PHE A 282 -15.49 -42.99 -15.10
N TYR A 283 -14.95 -41.89 -15.62
CA TYR A 283 -14.94 -41.61 -17.05
C TYR A 283 -13.64 -42.12 -17.66
N HIS A 284 -13.69 -42.42 -18.96
CA HIS A 284 -12.49 -42.69 -19.75
C HIS A 284 -11.53 -41.50 -19.63
N ASP A 285 -10.25 -41.76 -19.38
CA ASP A 285 -9.22 -40.72 -19.14
C ASP A 285 -8.89 -39.88 -20.39
N LEU A 286 -9.38 -40.31 -21.56
CA LEU A 286 -9.32 -39.59 -22.84
C LEU A 286 -10.69 -39.10 -23.37
N CYS A 287 -11.73 -39.02 -22.52
CA CYS A 287 -13.09 -38.67 -22.94
C CYS A 287 -13.21 -37.27 -23.59
N TYR A 288 -12.25 -36.38 -23.38
CA TYR A 288 -12.20 -35.04 -23.99
C TYR A 288 -11.20 -34.91 -25.15
N VAL A 289 -10.51 -35.98 -25.51
CA VAL A 289 -9.58 -36.00 -26.65
C VAL A 289 -10.21 -36.74 -27.82
N GLU A 290 -10.53 -38.02 -27.65
CA GLU A 290 -10.96 -38.91 -28.73
C GLU A 290 -12.24 -38.45 -29.44
N PRO A 291 -13.29 -37.94 -28.74
CA PRO A 291 -14.53 -37.54 -29.38
C PRO A 291 -14.47 -36.18 -30.09
N LEU A 292 -13.35 -35.46 -30.00
CA LEU A 292 -13.20 -34.08 -30.49
C LEU A 292 -12.08 -33.95 -31.54
N ILE A 293 -11.68 -35.06 -32.16
CA ILE A 293 -10.70 -35.09 -33.24
C ILE A 293 -11.40 -34.62 -34.53
N GLY A 294 -10.82 -33.61 -35.18
CA GLY A 294 -11.31 -33.12 -36.47
C GLY A 294 -10.43 -32.04 -37.08
N PRO A 295 -10.66 -31.71 -38.36
CA PRO A 295 -9.80 -30.80 -39.11
C PRO A 295 -9.87 -29.37 -38.57
N ASN A 296 -8.76 -28.66 -38.67
CA ASN A 296 -8.57 -27.28 -38.22
C ASN A 296 -8.82 -27.09 -36.71
N THR A 297 -8.44 -28.06 -35.89
CA THR A 297 -8.57 -27.96 -34.43
C THR A 297 -7.23 -28.10 -33.73
N VAL A 298 -7.18 -27.61 -32.50
CA VAL A 298 -6.07 -27.82 -31.58
C VAL A 298 -6.60 -28.48 -30.32
N ASN A 299 -5.84 -29.35 -29.67
CA ASN A 299 -6.15 -29.82 -28.33
C ASN A 299 -4.95 -29.56 -27.42
N THR A 300 -5.11 -28.69 -26.41
CA THR A 300 -4.06 -28.45 -25.42
C THR A 300 -4.24 -29.41 -24.25
N MET A 301 -3.25 -30.26 -24.03
CA MET A 301 -3.34 -31.39 -23.11
C MET A 301 -2.32 -31.24 -21.98
N PRO A 302 -2.68 -31.53 -20.72
CA PRO A 302 -1.69 -31.66 -19.65
C PRO A 302 -0.85 -32.93 -19.83
N ALA A 303 0.33 -32.97 -19.21
CA ALA A 303 1.29 -34.06 -19.38
C ALA A 303 0.72 -35.47 -19.13
N VAL A 304 -0.22 -35.60 -18.19
CA VAL A 304 -0.90 -36.88 -17.89
C VAL A 304 -1.79 -37.35 -19.05
N THR A 305 -2.53 -36.44 -19.67
CA THR A 305 -3.39 -36.74 -20.83
C THR A 305 -2.57 -37.00 -22.08
N ILE A 306 -1.46 -36.28 -22.28
CA ILE A 306 -0.50 -36.56 -23.36
C ILE A 306 0.05 -38.00 -23.22
N LYS A 307 0.41 -38.39 -21.99
CA LYS A 307 0.93 -39.73 -21.71
C LYS A 307 -0.13 -40.82 -21.96
N ALA A 308 -1.36 -40.63 -21.47
CA ALA A 308 -2.47 -41.57 -21.69
C ALA A 308 -2.78 -41.72 -23.19
N PHE A 309 -2.84 -40.62 -23.93
CA PHE A 309 -3.13 -40.67 -25.37
C PHE A 309 -2.00 -41.33 -26.16
N ALA A 310 -0.74 -41.10 -25.79
CA ALA A 310 0.40 -41.76 -26.41
C ALA A 310 0.41 -43.29 -26.17
N ASP A 311 -0.11 -43.73 -25.03
CA ASP A 311 -0.16 -45.11 -24.60
C ASP A 311 -1.31 -45.90 -25.26
N HIS A 312 -2.54 -45.39 -25.16
CA HIS A 312 -3.74 -46.13 -25.57
C HIS A 312 -4.81 -45.29 -26.30
N GLY A 313 -4.46 -44.10 -26.80
CA GLY A 313 -5.42 -43.23 -27.50
C GLY A 313 -5.93 -43.80 -28.82
N ILE A 314 -7.25 -43.72 -29.00
CA ILE A 314 -7.95 -44.16 -30.21
C ILE A 314 -8.26 -42.96 -31.10
N ILE A 315 -7.85 -43.05 -32.37
CA ILE A 315 -8.10 -42.00 -33.36
C ILE A 315 -9.23 -42.44 -34.28
N VAL A 316 -10.33 -41.69 -34.25
CA VAL A 316 -11.45 -41.82 -35.19
C VAL A 316 -11.52 -40.54 -36.02
N LYS A 317 -11.50 -40.69 -37.36
CA LYS A 317 -11.56 -39.55 -38.28
C LYS A 317 -12.84 -38.74 -38.06
N ASN A 318 -12.70 -37.42 -37.89
CA ASN A 318 -13.80 -36.47 -37.70
C ASN A 318 -14.79 -36.90 -36.59
N SER A 319 -14.30 -37.47 -35.50
CA SER A 319 -15.14 -37.83 -34.35
C SER A 319 -15.89 -36.64 -33.74
N VAL A 320 -15.37 -35.42 -33.93
CA VAL A 320 -16.04 -34.16 -33.55
C VAL A 320 -17.38 -33.97 -34.29
N GLU A 321 -17.55 -34.54 -35.48
CA GLU A 321 -18.78 -34.46 -36.28
C GLU A 321 -19.68 -35.70 -36.13
N ALA A 322 -19.22 -36.73 -35.40
CA ALA A 322 -20.00 -37.94 -35.19
C ALA A 322 -21.19 -37.68 -34.25
N ASP A 323 -22.29 -38.42 -34.42
CA ASP A 323 -23.45 -38.43 -33.52
C ASP A 323 -24.07 -37.03 -33.25
N ASN A 324 -24.19 -36.18 -34.28
CA ASN A 324 -24.78 -34.84 -34.14
C ASN A 324 -26.23 -34.86 -33.60
N ASP A 325 -27.06 -35.81 -34.04
CA ASP A 325 -28.44 -35.96 -33.55
C ASP A 325 -28.47 -36.27 -32.05
N LYS A 326 -27.56 -37.13 -31.59
CA LYS A 326 -27.39 -37.48 -30.17
C LYS A 326 -26.86 -36.29 -29.35
N THR A 327 -26.04 -35.45 -29.96
CA THR A 327 -25.54 -34.20 -29.36
C THR A 327 -26.68 -33.23 -29.08
N GLN A 328 -27.55 -32.99 -30.09
CA GLN A 328 -28.73 -32.15 -29.91
C GLN A 328 -29.71 -32.74 -28.90
N GLN A 329 -29.92 -34.07 -28.95
CA GLN A 329 -30.77 -34.78 -27.99
C GLN A 329 -30.25 -34.61 -26.55
N THR A 330 -28.94 -34.72 -26.33
CA THR A 330 -28.32 -34.56 -25.00
C THR A 330 -28.60 -33.18 -24.41
N LEU A 331 -28.45 -32.12 -25.21
CA LEU A 331 -28.70 -30.75 -24.76
C LEU A 331 -30.19 -30.47 -24.51
N SER A 332 -31.06 -31.02 -25.37
CA SER A 332 -32.50 -31.03 -25.14
C SER A 332 -32.86 -31.74 -23.84
N ASP A 333 -32.25 -32.90 -23.58
CA ASP A 333 -32.54 -33.70 -22.39
C ASP A 333 -32.02 -33.06 -21.10
N LEU A 334 -30.86 -32.39 -21.15
CA LEU A 334 -30.38 -31.53 -20.06
C LEU A 334 -31.41 -30.45 -19.70
N ARG A 335 -31.97 -29.75 -20.70
CA ARG A 335 -33.02 -28.75 -20.47
C ARG A 335 -34.29 -29.36 -19.87
N LYS A 336 -34.72 -30.53 -20.35
CA LYS A 336 -35.92 -31.23 -19.83
C LYS A 336 -35.78 -31.64 -18.37
N VAL A 337 -34.56 -31.94 -17.90
CA VAL A 337 -34.30 -32.23 -16.48
C VAL A 337 -34.00 -30.97 -15.66
N GLY A 338 -34.10 -29.78 -16.25
CA GLY A 338 -33.95 -28.50 -15.56
C GLY A 338 -32.52 -27.96 -15.51
N ILE A 339 -31.59 -28.50 -16.30
CA ILE A 339 -30.23 -27.96 -16.42
C ILE A 339 -30.17 -26.91 -17.53
N ASP A 340 -29.96 -25.67 -17.15
CA ASP A 340 -29.70 -24.56 -18.07
C ASP A 340 -28.19 -24.39 -18.32
N LEU A 341 -27.74 -24.78 -19.51
CA LEU A 341 -26.33 -24.69 -19.88
C LEU A 341 -25.86 -23.22 -20.04
N ASP A 342 -26.75 -22.29 -20.35
CA ASP A 342 -26.39 -20.87 -20.48
C ASP A 342 -26.15 -20.24 -19.09
N PHE A 343 -26.87 -20.70 -18.06
CA PHE A 343 -26.57 -20.37 -16.67
C PHE A 343 -25.24 -20.98 -16.21
N VAL A 344 -25.03 -22.28 -16.46
CA VAL A 344 -23.79 -23.00 -16.11
C VAL A 344 -22.56 -22.30 -16.72
N THR A 345 -22.61 -22.00 -18.01
CA THR A 345 -21.46 -21.40 -18.71
C THR A 345 -21.17 -19.96 -18.26
N ARG A 346 -22.19 -19.14 -17.94
CA ARG A 346 -21.98 -17.81 -17.34
C ARG A 346 -21.32 -17.87 -15.97
N GLN A 347 -21.75 -18.81 -15.12
CA GLN A 347 -21.12 -19.02 -13.82
C GLN A 347 -19.64 -19.42 -13.97
N LEU A 348 -19.34 -20.30 -14.94
CA LEU A 348 -17.97 -20.76 -15.21
C LEU A 348 -17.03 -19.67 -15.72
N VAL A 349 -17.53 -18.62 -16.39
CA VAL A 349 -16.69 -17.47 -16.77
C VAL A 349 -16.15 -16.77 -15.52
N ASN A 350 -17.03 -16.42 -14.58
CA ASN A 350 -16.65 -15.72 -13.34
C ASN A 350 -15.76 -16.60 -12.45
N GLU A 351 -16.13 -17.85 -12.22
CA GLU A 351 -15.29 -18.81 -11.51
C GLU A 351 -13.96 -19.05 -12.22
N GLY A 352 -13.97 -19.00 -13.56
CA GLY A 352 -12.80 -19.20 -14.39
C GLY A 352 -11.76 -18.10 -14.23
N ILE A 353 -12.21 -16.85 -14.13
CA ILE A 353 -11.36 -15.69 -13.83
C ILE A 353 -10.77 -15.83 -12.43
N GLN A 354 -11.59 -16.15 -11.41
CA GLN A 354 -11.09 -16.32 -10.04
C GLN A 354 -10.03 -17.43 -9.94
N LYS A 355 -10.27 -18.57 -10.62
CA LYS A 355 -9.32 -19.69 -10.71
C LYS A 355 -8.00 -19.33 -11.42
N PHE A 356 -7.89 -18.15 -12.04
CA PHE A 356 -6.62 -17.59 -12.55
C PHE A 356 -6.05 -16.48 -11.66
N ILE A 357 -6.90 -15.72 -10.95
CA ILE A 357 -6.46 -14.74 -9.95
C ILE A 357 -5.76 -15.44 -8.79
N ASP A 358 -6.32 -16.51 -8.22
CA ASP A 358 -5.73 -17.15 -7.04
C ASP A 358 -4.30 -17.67 -7.28
N PRO A 359 -4.01 -18.41 -8.38
CA PRO A 359 -2.64 -18.83 -8.66
C PRO A 359 -1.71 -17.68 -9.03
N TYR A 360 -2.22 -16.61 -9.65
CA TYR A 360 -1.45 -15.41 -9.93
C TYR A 360 -1.02 -14.71 -8.63
N ASN A 361 -1.92 -14.58 -7.65
CA ASN A 361 -1.60 -14.03 -6.34
C ASN A 361 -0.62 -14.91 -5.58
N ALA A 362 -0.79 -16.23 -5.62
CA ALA A 362 0.16 -17.18 -5.03
C ALA A 362 1.56 -17.05 -5.66
N LEU A 363 1.63 -16.80 -6.97
CA LEU A 363 2.89 -16.56 -7.67
C LEU A 363 3.53 -15.23 -7.25
N MET A 364 2.77 -14.13 -7.24
CA MET A 364 3.27 -12.84 -6.77
C MET A 364 3.76 -12.90 -5.32
N LYS A 365 3.02 -13.62 -4.46
CA LYS A 365 3.42 -13.90 -3.07
C LYS A 365 4.76 -14.63 -3.01
N THR A 366 4.92 -15.68 -3.81
CA THR A 366 6.17 -16.45 -3.90
C THR A 366 7.33 -15.55 -4.30
N LEU A 367 7.16 -14.73 -5.34
CA LEU A 367 8.20 -13.80 -5.79
C LEU A 367 8.51 -12.71 -4.76
N ALA A 368 7.50 -12.18 -4.08
CA ALA A 368 7.70 -11.22 -3.00
C ALA A 368 8.51 -11.83 -1.84
N HIS A 369 8.21 -13.08 -1.47
CA HIS A 369 8.97 -13.80 -0.44
C HIS A 369 10.41 -14.10 -0.88
N MET A 370 10.62 -14.54 -2.13
CA MET A 370 11.97 -14.74 -2.68
C MET A 370 12.77 -13.44 -2.70
N ARG A 371 12.15 -12.33 -3.11
CA ARG A 371 12.77 -11.00 -3.05
C ARG A 371 13.14 -10.63 -1.63
N GLN A 372 12.26 -10.82 -0.65
CA GLN A 372 12.56 -10.56 0.76
C GLN A 372 13.72 -11.43 1.27
N LYS A 373 13.78 -12.70 0.88
CA LYS A 373 14.89 -13.62 1.19
C LYS A 373 16.23 -13.09 0.67
N PHE A 374 16.27 -12.52 -0.53
CA PHE A 374 17.49 -11.93 -1.09
C PHE A 374 17.81 -10.55 -0.50
N LEU A 375 16.80 -9.79 -0.03
CA LEU A 375 16.95 -8.50 0.65
C LEU A 375 17.09 -8.61 2.17
N THR A 376 17.24 -9.81 2.72
CA THR A 376 17.18 -10.05 4.16
C THR A 376 18.25 -9.27 4.96
N HIS A 377 19.29 -8.78 4.30
CA HIS A 377 20.33 -7.93 4.88
C HIS A 377 20.18 -6.43 4.56
N SER A 378 19.21 -6.02 3.76
CA SER A 378 19.01 -4.63 3.32
C SER A 378 17.72 -3.98 3.82
N ILE A 379 16.68 -4.75 4.15
CA ILE A 379 15.42 -4.20 4.65
C ILE A 379 15.06 -4.75 6.03
N ALA A 380 14.31 -3.95 6.79
CA ALA A 380 13.84 -4.31 8.12
C ALA A 380 12.78 -5.42 8.09
N ARG A 381 12.93 -6.42 8.97
CA ARG A 381 12.03 -7.58 9.03
C ARG A 381 10.82 -7.29 9.91
N GLN A 382 9.66 -7.79 9.51
CA GLN A 382 8.40 -7.62 10.22
C GLN A 382 7.86 -8.98 10.67
N ALA A 383 7.50 -9.09 11.95
CA ALA A 383 6.78 -10.23 12.51
C ALA A 383 5.54 -9.74 13.25
N ILE A 384 4.40 -10.40 13.02
CA ILE A 384 3.10 -10.00 13.58
C ILE A 384 2.51 -11.15 14.37
N ASN A 385 2.18 -10.89 15.63
CA ASN A 385 1.22 -11.66 16.39
C ASN A 385 -0.12 -10.90 16.39
N TYR A 386 -1.15 -11.48 15.78
CA TYR A 386 -2.46 -10.83 15.63
C TYR A 386 -3.30 -10.80 16.92
N GLY A 387 -2.84 -11.45 18.00
CA GLY A 387 -3.63 -11.62 19.22
C GLY A 387 -4.99 -12.25 18.92
N GLU A 388 -6.03 -11.73 19.56
CA GLU A 388 -7.42 -12.18 19.36
C GLU A 388 -7.99 -11.92 17.94
N LEU A 389 -7.32 -11.11 17.11
CA LEU A 389 -7.80 -10.76 15.77
C LEU A 389 -7.36 -11.75 14.68
N GLY A 390 -6.58 -12.78 15.02
CA GLY A 390 -5.94 -13.66 14.05
C GLY A 390 -6.87 -14.35 13.05
N SER A 391 -8.10 -14.69 13.43
CA SER A 391 -9.07 -15.33 12.53
C SER A 391 -9.69 -14.37 11.50
N THR A 392 -9.72 -13.06 11.79
CA THR A 392 -10.36 -12.06 10.92
C THR A 392 -9.40 -11.50 9.88
N ILE A 393 -8.11 -11.39 10.21
CA ILE A 393 -7.12 -10.69 9.37
C ILE A 393 -6.94 -11.30 7.97
N PRO A 394 -6.82 -12.63 7.78
CA PRO A 394 -6.67 -13.22 6.45
C PRO A 394 -7.82 -12.88 5.49
N ALA A 395 -9.06 -12.82 6.00
CA ALA A 395 -10.22 -12.46 5.20
C ALA A 395 -10.17 -11.00 4.74
N ILE A 396 -9.64 -10.09 5.57
CA ILE A 396 -9.45 -8.68 5.20
C ILE A 396 -8.38 -8.55 4.12
N TYR A 397 -7.26 -9.27 4.24
CA TYR A 397 -6.22 -9.27 3.21
C TYR A 397 -6.76 -9.76 1.86
N SER A 398 -7.51 -10.87 1.86
CA SER A 398 -8.18 -11.36 0.66
C SER A 398 -9.14 -10.32 0.07
N SER A 399 -9.98 -9.70 0.90
CA SER A 399 -10.93 -8.67 0.43
C SER A 399 -10.25 -7.45 -0.16
N MET A 400 -9.10 -7.04 0.38
CA MET A 400 -8.29 -5.95 -0.17
C MET A 400 -7.67 -6.33 -1.52
N ASP A 401 -7.19 -7.56 -1.66
CA ASP A 401 -6.65 -8.07 -2.93
C ASP A 401 -7.73 -8.23 -4.01
N ASP A 402 -8.94 -8.68 -3.64
CA ASP A 402 -10.11 -8.73 -4.52
C ASP A 402 -10.50 -7.34 -5.03
N GLN A 403 -10.36 -6.32 -4.19
CA GLN A 403 -10.60 -4.91 -4.54
C GLN A 403 -9.41 -4.23 -5.23
N GLN A 404 -8.33 -4.97 -5.49
CA GLN A 404 -7.08 -4.45 -6.06
C GLN A 404 -6.53 -3.24 -5.29
N PHE A 405 -6.62 -3.27 -3.95
CA PHE A 405 -6.35 -2.12 -3.08
C PHE A 405 -4.97 -1.50 -3.33
N THR A 406 -3.90 -2.30 -3.31
CA THR A 406 -2.52 -1.82 -3.51
C THR A 406 -2.34 -1.23 -4.91
N LYS A 407 -2.85 -1.88 -5.96
CA LYS A 407 -2.82 -1.35 -7.33
C LYS A 407 -3.53 -0.01 -7.43
N ARG A 408 -4.72 0.13 -6.85
CA ARG A 408 -5.50 1.39 -6.81
C ARG A 408 -4.77 2.48 -6.01
N LEU A 409 -4.10 2.12 -4.92
CA LEU A 409 -3.33 3.03 -4.08
C LEU A 409 -2.18 3.67 -4.88
N PHE A 410 -1.39 2.86 -5.58
CA PHE A 410 -0.30 3.36 -6.44
C PHE A 410 -0.81 4.02 -7.73
N ALA A 411 -2.03 3.72 -8.17
CA ALA A 411 -2.73 4.48 -9.20
C ALA A 411 -3.33 5.81 -8.68
N LYS A 412 -3.07 6.15 -7.41
CA LYS A 412 -3.54 7.37 -6.73
C LYS A 412 -5.06 7.53 -6.76
N ASP A 413 -5.80 6.42 -6.65
CA ASP A 413 -7.26 6.41 -6.64
C ASP A 413 -7.81 6.99 -5.31
N PRO A 414 -8.40 8.20 -5.32
CA PRO A 414 -8.91 8.84 -4.11
C PRO A 414 -10.16 8.13 -3.54
N LEU A 415 -10.84 7.32 -4.34
CA LEU A 415 -12.04 6.59 -3.92
C LEU A 415 -11.75 5.48 -2.92
N LEU A 416 -10.48 5.18 -2.65
CA LEU A 416 -10.09 4.30 -1.55
C LEU A 416 -10.43 4.86 -0.17
N TRP A 417 -10.53 6.19 -0.04
CA TRP A 417 -10.78 6.85 1.24
C TRP A 417 -12.14 7.52 1.31
N LYS A 418 -12.52 8.28 0.27
CA LYS A 418 -13.73 9.11 0.26
C LYS A 418 -14.37 9.16 -1.12
N SER A 419 -15.70 9.28 -1.15
CA SER A 419 -16.50 9.51 -2.35
C SER A 419 -16.96 10.96 -2.52
N ASP A 420 -16.75 11.82 -1.52
CA ASP A 420 -17.08 13.24 -1.56
C ASP A 420 -16.16 14.01 -2.55
N PRO A 421 -16.70 14.84 -3.47
CA PRO A 421 -15.91 15.52 -4.50
C PRO A 421 -14.80 16.45 -3.99
N GLU A 422 -15.04 17.20 -2.91
CA GLU A 422 -14.04 18.12 -2.34
C GLU A 422 -12.92 17.35 -1.65
N GLN A 423 -13.27 16.28 -0.93
CA GLN A 423 -12.31 15.35 -0.36
C GLN A 423 -11.48 14.64 -1.45
N ILE A 424 -12.11 14.19 -2.54
CA ILE A 424 -11.43 13.59 -3.69
C ILE A 424 -10.37 14.54 -4.27
N LYS A 425 -10.72 15.82 -4.46
CA LYS A 425 -9.79 16.85 -4.96
C LYS A 425 -8.63 17.05 -3.98
N SER A 426 -8.93 17.15 -2.69
CA SER A 426 -7.93 17.29 -1.63
C SER A 426 -6.94 16.11 -1.60
N ILE A 427 -7.45 14.88 -1.69
CA ILE A 427 -6.64 13.65 -1.69
C ILE A 427 -5.72 13.60 -2.91
N ARG A 428 -6.25 13.84 -4.12
CA ARG A 428 -5.46 13.79 -5.37
C ARG A 428 -4.21 14.69 -5.31
N ASN A 429 -4.33 15.83 -4.65
CA ASN A 429 -3.25 16.80 -4.49
C ASN A 429 -2.34 16.52 -3.28
N ARG A 430 -2.37 15.32 -2.68
CA ARG A 430 -1.55 14.95 -1.51
C ARG A 430 -0.92 13.55 -1.59
N LEU A 431 -0.86 12.97 -2.78
CA LEU A 431 -0.36 11.62 -3.04
C LEU A 431 1.02 11.59 -3.73
N GLY A 432 1.75 12.72 -3.77
CA GLY A 432 3.08 12.80 -4.38
C GLY A 432 4.12 11.91 -3.71
N TRP A 433 3.99 11.70 -2.39
CA TRP A 433 4.92 10.94 -1.57
C TRP A 433 5.01 9.45 -1.96
N LEU A 434 3.98 8.89 -2.60
CA LEU A 434 3.95 7.48 -3.01
C LEU A 434 5.11 7.12 -3.95
N ASP A 435 5.51 8.05 -4.83
CA ASP A 435 6.49 7.84 -5.91
C ASP A 435 7.74 8.74 -5.80
N SER A 436 7.73 9.71 -4.87
CA SER A 436 8.74 10.79 -4.81
C SER A 436 10.16 10.29 -4.56
N ILE A 437 10.34 9.14 -3.91
CA ILE A 437 11.67 8.58 -3.59
C ILE A 437 12.54 8.47 -4.85
N ARG A 438 12.00 8.01 -5.98
CA ARG A 438 12.77 7.90 -7.24
C ARG A 438 13.26 9.25 -7.76
N GLU A 439 12.50 10.30 -7.51
CA GLU A 439 12.89 11.66 -7.87
C GLU A 439 13.97 12.19 -6.92
N PHE A 440 13.81 11.97 -5.62
CA PHE A 440 14.79 12.40 -4.62
C PHE A 440 16.10 11.62 -4.69
N CYS A 441 16.09 10.34 -5.09
CA CYS A 441 17.31 9.60 -5.46
C CYS A 441 18.11 10.31 -6.56
N ARG A 442 17.42 10.88 -7.57
CA ARG A 442 18.07 11.64 -8.66
C ARG A 442 18.55 13.01 -8.22
N LYS A 443 17.92 13.61 -7.21
CA LYS A 443 18.24 14.94 -6.65
C LYS A 443 19.29 14.89 -5.53
N ALA A 444 19.55 13.71 -4.95
CA ALA A 444 20.38 13.54 -3.75
C ALA A 444 21.80 14.09 -3.92
N GLU A 445 22.44 13.88 -5.08
CA GLU A 445 23.79 14.42 -5.35
C GLU A 445 23.81 15.95 -5.33
N GLY A 446 22.74 16.61 -5.81
CA GLY A 446 22.61 18.07 -5.75
C GLY A 446 22.47 18.59 -4.32
N ILE A 447 21.70 17.88 -3.48
CA ILE A 447 21.55 18.19 -2.05
C ILE A 447 22.89 18.03 -1.34
N LYS A 448 23.60 16.92 -1.60
CA LYS A 448 24.92 16.65 -1.03
C LYS A 448 25.93 17.72 -1.42
N LYS A 449 25.96 18.10 -2.70
CA LYS A 449 26.85 19.18 -3.19
C LYS A 449 26.61 20.49 -2.43
N PHE A 450 25.35 20.89 -2.27
CA PHE A 450 25.00 22.08 -1.49
C PHE A 450 25.48 21.97 -0.04
N ALA A 451 25.32 20.80 0.59
CA ALA A 451 25.77 20.58 1.95
C ALA A 451 27.31 20.64 2.07
N ASP A 452 28.04 20.08 1.09
CA ASP A 452 29.50 20.17 0.99
C ASP A 452 29.96 21.64 0.86
N GLU A 453 29.23 22.49 0.11
CA GLU A 453 29.49 23.94 0.03
C GLU A 453 29.32 24.64 1.39
N VAL A 454 28.23 24.36 2.11
CA VAL A 454 28.00 24.93 3.45
C VAL A 454 29.10 24.52 4.43
N LYS A 455 29.54 23.26 4.37
CA LYS A 455 30.66 22.77 5.18
C LYS A 455 31.96 23.52 4.85
N ASN A 456 32.28 23.69 3.58
CA ASN A 456 33.50 24.37 3.13
C ASN A 456 33.51 25.87 3.48
N ASP A 457 32.33 26.48 3.60
CA ASP A 457 32.14 27.86 4.06
C ASP A 457 32.32 28.01 5.60
N ASN A 458 32.66 26.94 6.32
CA ASN A 458 32.92 26.91 7.77
C ASN A 458 31.73 27.33 8.64
N PHE A 459 30.50 27.00 8.23
CA PHE A 459 29.36 27.09 9.13
C PHE A 459 29.53 26.08 10.27
N SER A 460 29.43 26.58 11.50
CA SER A 460 29.56 25.78 12.73
C SER A 460 28.24 25.12 13.14
N HIS A 461 27.12 25.78 12.84
CA HIS A 461 25.78 25.37 13.24
C HIS A 461 24.78 25.57 12.11
N VAL A 462 23.77 24.72 12.11
CA VAL A 462 22.53 24.85 11.36
C VAL A 462 21.40 24.95 12.37
N VAL A 463 20.63 26.03 12.34
CA VAL A 463 19.43 26.17 13.18
C VAL A 463 18.20 26.05 12.28
N LEU A 464 17.44 24.96 12.45
CA LEU A 464 16.19 24.76 11.74
C LEU A 464 15.06 25.51 12.47
N LEU A 465 14.38 26.39 11.74
CA LEU A 465 13.24 27.17 12.20
C LEU A 465 11.99 26.58 11.55
N GLY A 466 11.23 25.78 12.30
CA GLY A 466 10.15 24.99 11.72
C GLY A 466 9.20 24.42 12.78
N MET A 467 8.06 23.91 12.33
CA MET A 467 7.08 23.25 13.19
C MET A 467 6.54 21.98 12.53
N GLY A 468 6.13 21.00 13.35
CA GLY A 468 5.48 19.78 12.93
C GLY A 468 6.30 19.01 11.89
N GLY A 469 5.72 18.80 10.70
CA GLY A 469 6.34 17.96 9.66
C GLY A 469 7.63 18.56 9.10
N SER A 470 7.82 19.87 9.28
CA SER A 470 9.01 20.61 8.87
C SER A 470 10.16 20.53 9.87
N SER A 471 9.94 20.02 11.09
CA SER A 471 10.95 19.94 12.17
C SER A 471 11.16 18.54 12.73
N LEU A 472 10.12 17.71 12.82
CA LEU A 472 10.19 16.43 13.54
C LEU A 472 11.10 15.40 12.88
N CYS A 473 11.04 15.19 11.56
CA CYS A 473 11.96 14.26 10.89
C CYS A 473 13.44 14.71 11.00
N PRO A 474 13.79 15.98 10.77
CA PRO A 474 15.13 16.49 11.06
C PRO A 474 15.60 16.24 12.50
N GLU A 475 14.72 16.45 13.48
CA GLU A 475 15.02 16.19 14.89
C GLU A 475 15.28 14.71 15.16
N VAL A 476 14.45 13.82 14.61
CA VAL A 476 14.66 12.36 14.68
C VAL A 476 16.04 11.98 14.15
N CYS A 477 16.43 12.55 13.01
CA CYS A 477 17.70 12.24 12.39
C CYS A 477 18.88 12.80 13.18
N ARG A 478 18.74 14.02 13.73
CA ARG A 478 19.76 14.61 14.61
C ARG A 478 20.01 13.73 15.83
N GLU A 479 18.97 13.35 16.55
CA GLU A 479 19.06 12.52 17.77
C GLU A 479 19.59 11.12 17.47
N THR A 480 19.21 10.53 16.33
CA THR A 480 19.62 9.17 15.95
C THR A 480 21.08 9.11 15.46
N PHE A 481 21.50 10.04 14.61
CA PHE A 481 22.78 9.93 13.89
C PHE A 481 23.85 10.91 14.40
N GLY A 482 23.44 12.00 15.06
CA GLY A 482 24.32 13.12 15.36
C GLY A 482 24.86 13.80 14.11
N SER A 483 25.82 14.69 14.31
CA SER A 483 26.54 15.36 13.21
C SER A 483 27.87 14.66 12.94
N ALA A 484 28.18 14.41 11.67
CA ALA A 484 29.45 13.83 11.28
C ALA A 484 30.62 14.77 11.60
N THR A 485 31.81 14.20 11.84
CA THR A 485 33.01 15.00 12.17
C THR A 485 33.32 16.00 11.06
N GLY A 486 33.52 17.27 11.47
CA GLY A 486 33.81 18.38 10.56
C GLY A 486 32.59 18.92 9.81
N TRP A 487 31.38 18.49 10.14
CA TRP A 487 30.12 19.06 9.66
C TRP A 487 29.49 19.99 10.71
N PRO A 488 28.62 20.94 10.30
CA PRO A 488 27.83 21.75 11.22
C PRO A 488 27.01 20.91 12.21
N GLN A 489 26.75 21.46 13.40
CA GLN A 489 25.76 20.89 14.33
C GLN A 489 24.35 21.36 13.99
N LEU A 490 23.36 20.47 13.99
CA LEU A 490 21.96 20.85 13.83
C LEU A 490 21.33 21.17 15.19
N ILE A 491 20.54 22.23 15.26
CA ILE A 491 19.64 22.57 16.37
C ILE A 491 18.25 22.81 15.78
N VAL A 492 17.23 22.16 16.31
CA VAL A 492 15.83 22.36 15.88
C VAL A 492 15.14 23.27 16.88
N LEU A 493 14.67 24.44 16.41
CA LEU A 493 13.88 25.37 17.19
C LEU A 493 12.42 25.31 16.76
N ASP A 494 11.62 24.64 17.59
CA ASP A 494 10.18 24.45 17.41
C ASP A 494 9.38 24.66 18.72
N ASN A 495 9.94 25.45 19.63
CA ASN A 495 9.30 25.85 20.88
C ASN A 495 9.38 27.38 21.03
N THR A 496 8.23 28.01 21.24
CA THR A 496 8.07 29.46 21.37
C THR A 496 8.33 29.97 22.79
N ASP A 497 8.66 29.08 23.73
CA ASP A 497 9.16 29.48 25.05
C ASP A 497 10.38 30.41 24.90
N PRO A 498 10.38 31.61 25.52
CA PRO A 498 11.53 32.51 25.47
C PRO A 498 12.85 31.85 25.92
N ALA A 499 12.79 30.92 26.87
CA ALA A 499 13.97 30.19 27.33
C ALA A 499 14.52 29.25 26.24
N ALA A 500 13.66 28.68 25.38
CA ALA A 500 14.09 27.86 24.24
C ALA A 500 14.87 28.72 23.22
N VAL A 501 14.33 29.90 22.89
CA VAL A 501 14.98 30.83 21.94
C VAL A 501 16.33 31.30 22.49
N GLN A 502 16.39 31.65 23.77
CA GLN A 502 17.63 32.05 24.44
C GLN A 502 18.66 30.91 24.51
N ASP A 503 18.21 29.68 24.78
CA ASP A 503 19.09 28.51 24.84
C ASP A 503 19.78 28.29 23.49
N VAL A 504 19.02 28.33 22.39
CA VAL A 504 19.57 28.26 21.03
C VAL A 504 20.56 29.40 20.78
N GLU A 505 20.21 30.64 21.09
CA GLU A 505 21.11 31.79 20.91
C GLU A 505 22.43 31.61 21.68
N SER A 506 22.38 31.04 22.89
CA SER A 506 23.57 30.83 23.73
C SER A 506 24.51 29.72 23.24
N GLN A 507 24.00 28.78 22.44
CA GLN A 507 24.77 27.64 21.92
C GLN A 507 25.47 27.95 20.59
N ILE A 508 25.08 29.02 19.90
CA ILE A 508 25.54 29.31 18.55
C ILE A 508 26.43 30.55 18.47
N ASN A 509 27.26 30.61 17.43
CA ASN A 509 27.85 31.87 16.96
C ASN A 509 27.08 32.36 15.75
N ILE A 510 26.27 33.42 15.94
CA ILE A 510 25.42 34.04 14.90
C ILE A 510 26.15 34.27 13.58
N THR A 511 27.43 34.65 13.62
CA THR A 511 28.21 34.98 12.42
C THR A 511 28.71 33.77 11.62
N SER A 512 28.56 32.56 12.17
CA SER A 512 28.94 31.28 11.55
C SER A 512 27.82 30.23 11.69
N THR A 513 26.57 30.69 11.72
CA THR A 513 25.37 29.85 11.75
C THR A 513 24.55 30.02 10.47
N LEU A 514 24.04 28.91 9.95
CA LEU A 514 23.08 28.86 8.86
C LEU A 514 21.68 28.61 9.44
N PHE A 515 20.69 29.40 9.04
CA PHE A 515 19.31 29.26 9.48
C PHE A 515 18.46 28.66 8.36
N LEU A 516 17.84 27.51 8.64
CA LEU A 516 16.92 26.84 7.73
C LEU A 516 15.48 27.25 8.05
N VAL A 517 14.91 28.15 7.26
CA VAL A 517 13.51 28.57 7.38
C VAL A 517 12.63 27.54 6.67
N SER A 518 11.96 26.70 7.45
CA SER A 518 11.27 25.50 6.99
C SER A 518 9.76 25.65 7.18
N SER A 519 9.04 26.00 6.12
CA SER A 519 7.59 26.19 6.16
C SER A 519 6.96 25.99 4.78
N LYS A 520 5.99 25.06 4.69
CA LYS A 520 5.22 24.79 3.47
C LYS A 520 4.51 26.05 2.96
N SER A 521 3.72 26.71 3.80
CA SER A 521 2.96 27.91 3.43
C SER A 521 3.79 29.19 3.42
N GLY A 522 4.93 29.22 4.10
CA GLY A 522 5.71 30.43 4.34
C GLY A 522 5.07 31.41 5.33
N THR A 523 4.03 30.98 6.04
CA THR A 523 3.20 31.84 6.93
C THR A 523 2.96 31.24 8.31
N THR A 524 3.63 30.13 8.65
CA THR A 524 3.52 29.52 9.99
C THR A 524 4.02 30.50 11.05
N THR A 525 3.14 30.94 11.96
CA THR A 525 3.39 32.00 12.93
C THR A 525 4.71 31.80 13.68
N GLU A 526 4.95 30.61 14.21
CA GLU A 526 6.11 30.32 15.03
C GLU A 526 7.41 30.39 14.21
N THR A 527 7.42 29.77 13.03
CA THR A 527 8.53 29.86 12.07
C THR A 527 8.85 31.30 11.70
N THR A 528 7.83 32.10 11.38
CA THR A 528 8.00 33.52 11.02
C THR A 528 8.56 34.33 12.19
N CYS A 529 8.12 34.06 13.43
CA CYS A 529 8.64 34.73 14.61
C CYS A 529 10.12 34.40 14.85
N PHE A 530 10.50 33.12 14.79
CA PHE A 530 11.91 32.72 14.94
C PHE A 530 12.78 33.31 13.84
N TYR A 531 12.32 33.23 12.60
CA TYR A 531 13.05 33.76 11.45
C TYR A 531 13.26 35.27 11.56
N THR A 532 12.21 36.01 11.91
CA THR A 532 12.30 37.47 12.06
C THR A 532 13.27 37.86 13.17
N TYR A 533 13.25 37.13 14.29
CA TYR A 533 14.19 37.32 15.39
C TYR A 533 15.64 37.07 14.96
N PHE A 534 15.95 35.88 14.44
CA PHE A 534 17.34 35.56 14.05
C PHE A 534 17.86 36.36 12.86
N TYR A 535 17.00 36.79 11.94
CA TYR A 535 17.40 37.69 10.86
C TYR A 535 17.89 39.03 11.42
N GLU A 536 17.20 39.58 12.43
CA GLU A 536 17.64 40.80 13.09
C GLU A 536 18.91 40.57 13.91
N GLN A 537 19.08 39.42 14.58
CA GLN A 537 20.34 39.08 15.27
C GLN A 537 21.54 39.01 14.31
N VAL A 538 21.39 38.37 13.14
CA VAL A 538 22.45 38.31 12.10
C VAL A 538 22.81 39.69 11.59
N LYS A 539 21.81 40.55 11.39
CA LYS A 539 22.00 41.94 10.96
C LYS A 539 22.72 42.77 12.04
N GLN A 540 22.34 42.64 13.31
CA GLN A 540 22.98 43.31 14.44
C GLN A 540 24.43 42.83 14.67
N ALA A 541 24.73 41.58 14.32
CA ALA A 541 26.10 41.05 14.30
C ALA A 541 26.98 41.61 13.16
N GLY A 542 26.48 42.56 12.37
CA GLY A 542 27.26 43.33 11.39
C GLY A 542 27.50 42.65 10.04
N LYS A 543 26.69 41.64 9.67
CA LYS A 543 26.78 40.99 8.36
C LYS A 543 26.22 41.88 7.26
N GLU A 544 27.03 42.18 6.23
CA GLU A 544 26.62 43.00 5.08
C GLU A 544 25.47 42.40 4.28
N ASN A 545 25.47 41.08 4.09
CA ASN A 545 24.36 40.33 3.50
C ASN A 545 23.84 39.27 4.48
N PRO A 546 22.90 39.63 5.37
CA PRO A 546 22.29 38.67 6.29
C PRO A 546 21.65 37.48 5.58
N GLY A 547 21.07 37.68 4.38
CA GLY A 547 20.42 36.62 3.60
C GLY A 547 21.30 35.42 3.29
N ASN A 548 22.62 35.61 3.13
CA ASN A 548 23.56 34.51 2.90
C ASN A 548 23.66 33.52 4.09
N HIS A 549 23.08 33.86 5.25
CA HIS A 549 22.94 32.98 6.41
C HIS A 549 21.60 32.23 6.45
N PHE A 550 20.72 32.39 5.45
CA PHE A 550 19.39 31.79 5.43
C PHE A 550 19.17 30.91 4.19
N VAL A 551 18.47 29.80 4.41
CA VAL A 551 17.98 28.89 3.38
C VAL A 551 16.48 28.71 3.58
N ALA A 552 15.71 28.76 2.49
CA ALA A 552 14.28 28.47 2.54
C ALA A 552 13.99 27.05 2.05
N ILE A 553 13.15 26.32 2.77
CA ILE A 553 12.52 25.07 2.30
C ILE A 553 11.01 25.28 2.35
N THR A 554 10.36 25.29 1.19
CA THR A 554 8.96 25.75 1.05
C THR A 554 8.31 25.22 -0.22
N ASP A 555 7.00 25.43 -0.37
CA ASP A 555 6.30 25.10 -1.62
C ASP A 555 6.51 26.18 -2.70
N PRO A 556 6.46 25.78 -3.99
CA PRO A 556 6.38 26.70 -5.11
C PRO A 556 5.31 27.78 -4.91
N GLY A 557 5.69 29.03 -5.22
CA GLY A 557 4.78 30.20 -5.13
C GLY A 557 4.49 30.74 -3.72
N SER A 558 5.07 30.18 -2.65
CA SER A 558 4.84 30.65 -1.28
C SER A 558 5.36 32.09 -1.03
N SER A 559 4.89 32.73 0.04
CA SER A 559 5.42 34.04 0.47
C SER A 559 6.91 33.98 0.82
N LEU A 560 7.37 32.84 1.34
CA LEU A 560 8.76 32.65 1.74
C LEU A 560 9.71 32.64 0.54
N ILE A 561 9.29 32.17 -0.64
CA ILE A 561 10.11 32.30 -1.87
C ILE A 561 10.34 33.76 -2.22
N LYS A 562 9.29 34.58 -2.19
CA LYS A 562 9.37 36.01 -2.51
C LYS A 562 10.29 36.73 -1.52
N GLU A 563 10.16 36.38 -0.25
CA GLU A 563 11.00 36.94 0.80
C GLU A 563 12.46 36.51 0.67
N ALA A 564 12.71 35.22 0.43
CA ALA A 564 14.04 34.66 0.20
C ALA A 564 14.75 35.36 -0.97
N HIS A 565 14.06 35.58 -2.08
CA HIS A 565 14.59 36.34 -3.22
C HIS A 565 14.88 37.80 -2.86
N THR A 566 13.93 38.46 -2.18
CA THR A 566 14.06 39.89 -1.81
C THR A 566 15.22 40.13 -0.85
N LYS A 567 15.44 39.21 0.09
CA LYS A 567 16.49 39.30 1.11
C LYS A 567 17.80 38.60 0.73
N GLY A 568 17.90 38.07 -0.49
CA GLY A 568 19.12 37.43 -0.99
C GLY A 568 19.52 36.19 -0.20
N PHE A 569 18.57 35.29 0.06
CA PHE A 569 18.84 34.02 0.72
C PHE A 569 19.85 33.21 -0.07
N ARG A 570 20.67 32.43 0.65
CA ARG A 570 21.72 31.60 0.04
C ARG A 570 21.14 30.59 -0.95
N TYR A 571 20.01 29.97 -0.60
CA TYR A 571 19.34 29.00 -1.47
C TYR A 571 17.86 28.85 -1.10
N THR A 572 17.06 28.42 -2.08
CA THR A 572 15.65 28.07 -1.92
C THR A 572 15.39 26.67 -2.48
N PHE A 573 14.92 25.77 -1.63
CA PHE A 573 14.45 24.45 -2.02
C PHE A 573 12.92 24.47 -2.17
N GLU A 574 12.46 24.37 -3.41
CA GLU A 574 11.04 24.28 -3.74
C GLU A 574 10.58 22.81 -3.70
N ASN A 575 9.79 22.47 -2.69
CA ASN A 575 9.29 21.11 -2.46
C ASN A 575 8.02 20.83 -3.27
N PRO A 576 7.79 19.60 -3.77
CA PRO A 576 6.54 19.27 -4.45
C PRO A 576 5.31 19.57 -3.57
N GLU A 577 4.39 20.39 -4.08
CA GLU A 577 3.19 20.84 -3.33
C GLU A 577 2.24 19.68 -2.98
N ASP A 578 2.31 18.59 -3.76
CA ASP A 578 1.50 17.39 -3.61
C ASP A 578 2.01 16.41 -2.53
N ILE A 579 3.02 16.82 -1.75
CA ILE A 579 3.53 16.11 -0.57
C ILE A 579 3.06 16.85 0.69
N GLY A 580 2.24 16.20 1.52
CA GLY A 580 1.81 16.75 2.81
C GLY A 580 2.96 16.89 3.81
N GLY A 581 2.89 17.86 4.73
CA GLY A 581 3.99 18.15 5.66
C GLY A 581 4.46 16.93 6.49
N ARG A 582 3.52 16.16 7.07
CA ARG A 582 3.85 14.93 7.80
C ARG A 582 4.30 13.74 6.93
N TYR A 583 4.10 13.82 5.61
CA TYR A 583 4.54 12.84 4.60
C TYR A 583 5.81 13.32 3.84
N SER A 584 6.56 14.28 4.42
CA SER A 584 7.67 14.96 3.76
C SER A 584 9.06 14.53 4.25
N ALA A 585 9.13 13.48 5.07
CA ALA A 585 10.37 13.00 5.70
C ALA A 585 11.47 12.69 4.66
N LEU A 586 11.08 12.12 3.51
CA LEU A 586 11.99 11.74 2.42
C LEU A 586 12.00 12.77 1.27
N SER A 587 11.65 14.02 1.57
CA SER A 587 11.69 15.15 0.65
C SER A 587 12.77 16.17 1.05
N TYR A 588 12.80 17.37 0.46
CA TYR A 588 13.77 18.40 0.87
C TYR A 588 13.67 18.75 2.37
N PHE A 589 12.47 18.69 2.94
CA PHE A 589 12.23 18.97 4.37
C PHE A 589 13.03 18.09 5.32
N GLY A 590 13.23 16.81 4.99
CA GLY A 590 14.09 15.91 5.78
C GLY A 590 15.51 15.79 5.23
N LEU A 591 15.66 15.68 3.91
CA LEU A 591 16.94 15.36 3.28
C LEU A 591 17.97 16.50 3.35
N VAL A 592 17.52 17.76 3.25
CA VAL A 592 18.45 18.90 3.31
C VAL A 592 19.06 19.03 4.71
N PRO A 593 18.29 19.04 5.82
CA PRO A 593 18.87 19.01 7.16
C PRO A 593 19.79 17.81 7.41
N MET A 594 19.43 16.61 6.94
CA MET A 594 20.27 15.42 7.09
C MET A 594 21.63 15.59 6.38
N ALA A 595 21.63 16.04 5.13
CA ALA A 595 22.85 16.24 4.37
C ALA A 595 23.75 17.31 5.00
N LEU A 596 23.16 18.40 5.52
CA LEU A 596 23.89 19.50 6.15
C LEU A 596 24.67 19.10 7.41
N ILE A 597 24.32 18.00 8.07
CA ILE A 597 25.08 17.43 9.19
C ILE A 597 25.89 16.19 8.81
N GLY A 598 26.01 15.90 7.52
CA GLY A 598 26.85 14.82 6.98
C GLY A 598 26.25 13.42 7.08
N ILE A 599 24.93 13.29 7.22
CA ILE A 599 24.26 11.99 7.11
C ILE A 599 24.27 11.52 5.64
N ASP A 600 24.52 10.23 5.42
CA ASP A 600 24.47 9.61 4.10
C ASP A 600 23.02 9.46 3.59
N ILE A 601 22.51 10.54 3.00
CA ILE A 601 21.15 10.58 2.44
C ILE A 601 20.96 9.61 1.26
N LEU A 602 22.03 9.19 0.56
CA LEU A 602 21.93 8.21 -0.51
C LEU A 602 21.57 6.85 0.06
N SER A 603 22.20 6.45 1.17
CA SER A 603 21.86 5.22 1.89
C SER A 603 20.44 5.29 2.48
N ILE A 604 20.02 6.42 3.05
CA ILE A 604 18.64 6.60 3.56
C ILE A 604 17.62 6.40 2.43
N LEU A 605 17.83 7.04 1.29
CA LEU A 605 16.94 6.94 0.13
C LEU A 605 16.97 5.55 -0.50
N ASP A 606 18.11 4.86 -0.50
CA ASP A 606 18.20 3.48 -0.98
C ASP A 606 17.33 2.54 -0.14
N ASN A 607 17.43 2.64 1.19
CA ASN A 607 16.60 1.88 2.12
C ASN A 607 15.10 2.16 1.92
N ALA A 608 14.74 3.44 1.77
CA ALA A 608 13.38 3.85 1.46
C ALA A 608 12.89 3.26 0.13
N TYR A 609 13.73 3.28 -0.91
CA TYR A 609 13.39 2.79 -2.23
C TYR A 609 13.17 1.27 -2.24
N GLN A 610 14.01 0.51 -1.51
CA GLN A 610 13.79 -0.93 -1.34
C GLN A 610 12.47 -1.24 -0.61
N MET A 611 12.07 -0.42 0.36
CA MET A 611 10.77 -0.54 1.02
C MET A 611 9.62 -0.20 0.06
N GLN A 612 9.74 0.87 -0.73
CA GLN A 612 8.77 1.22 -1.77
C GLN A 612 8.52 0.05 -2.72
N LEU A 613 9.57 -0.61 -3.18
CA LEU A 613 9.46 -1.78 -4.04
C LEU A 613 8.82 -2.99 -3.33
N SER A 614 9.13 -3.19 -2.04
CA SER A 614 8.52 -4.24 -1.20
C SER A 614 7.05 -3.96 -0.87
N CYS A 615 6.59 -2.73 -1.02
CA CYS A 615 5.20 -2.30 -0.86
C CYS A 615 4.45 -2.15 -2.19
N GLY A 616 5.06 -2.47 -3.33
CA GLY A 616 4.56 -2.14 -4.66
C GLY A 616 3.21 -2.77 -5.05
N PRO A 617 2.61 -2.32 -6.17
CA PRO A 617 1.23 -2.64 -6.56
C PRO A 617 0.99 -4.10 -6.95
N ALA A 618 2.04 -4.84 -7.31
CA ALA A 618 1.94 -6.26 -7.68
C ALA A 618 2.02 -7.20 -6.46
N ILE A 619 2.27 -6.67 -5.26
CA ILE A 619 2.49 -7.46 -4.06
C ILE A 619 1.14 -7.66 -3.36
N PRO A 620 0.69 -8.91 -3.14
CA PRO A 620 -0.52 -9.20 -2.40
C PRO A 620 -0.47 -8.61 -1.00
N THR A 621 -1.63 -8.23 -0.47
CA THR A 621 -1.74 -7.51 0.80
C THR A 621 -1.03 -8.26 1.92
N GLU A 622 -1.15 -9.58 1.98
CA GLU A 622 -0.52 -10.44 3.01
C GLU A 622 1.01 -10.46 2.99
N SER A 623 1.65 -10.07 1.89
CA SER A 623 3.12 -10.01 1.74
C SER A 623 3.65 -8.59 1.62
N ASN A 624 2.78 -7.60 1.65
CA ASN A 624 3.12 -6.19 1.57
C ASN A 624 3.32 -5.64 3.00
N PRO A 625 4.54 -5.26 3.41
CA PRO A 625 4.83 -4.92 4.81
C PRO A 625 4.06 -3.69 5.28
N GLY A 626 3.85 -2.69 4.42
CA GLY A 626 3.05 -1.51 4.77
C GLY A 626 1.54 -1.79 4.75
N ALA A 627 1.04 -2.54 3.77
CA ALA A 627 -0.39 -2.85 3.69
C ALA A 627 -0.85 -3.81 4.81
N THR A 628 -0.07 -4.85 5.12
CA THR A 628 -0.36 -5.78 6.23
C THR A 628 -0.52 -5.05 7.56
N LEU A 629 0.44 -4.19 7.90
CA LEU A 629 0.45 -3.45 9.16
C LEU A 629 -0.64 -2.36 9.17
N GLY A 630 -0.82 -1.61 8.07
CA GLY A 630 -1.90 -0.62 7.96
C GLY A 630 -3.29 -1.23 8.09
N ALA A 631 -3.54 -2.36 7.44
CA ALA A 631 -4.79 -3.10 7.56
C ALA A 631 -5.00 -3.62 8.99
N LEU A 632 -3.94 -4.13 9.64
CA LEU A 632 -4.01 -4.52 11.06
C LEU A 632 -4.39 -3.33 11.95
N LEU A 633 -3.74 -2.17 11.81
CA LEU A 633 -4.06 -0.99 12.63
C LEU A 633 -5.50 -0.51 12.40
N GLY A 634 -5.96 -0.49 11.14
CA GLY A 634 -7.35 -0.14 10.81
C GLY A 634 -8.36 -1.12 11.40
N MET A 635 -8.04 -2.42 11.41
CA MET A 635 -8.89 -3.44 12.05
C MET A 635 -8.85 -3.35 13.57
N CYS A 636 -7.68 -3.14 14.18
CA CYS A 636 -7.56 -2.88 15.61
C CYS A 636 -8.46 -1.71 16.02
N HIS A 637 -8.46 -0.61 15.27
CA HIS A 637 -9.40 0.49 15.48
C HIS A 637 -10.87 0.05 15.44
N ARG A 638 -11.29 -0.72 14.43
CA ARG A 638 -12.67 -1.24 14.31
C ARG A 638 -13.09 -2.16 15.48
N TYR A 639 -12.12 -2.78 16.15
CA TYR A 639 -12.32 -3.62 17.34
C TYR A 639 -11.96 -2.89 18.65
N SER A 640 -12.01 -1.55 18.67
CA SER A 640 -11.76 -0.71 19.85
C SER A 640 -10.35 -0.84 20.44
N ARG A 641 -9.38 -1.32 19.66
CA ARG A 641 -7.94 -1.42 19.97
C ARG A 641 -7.15 -0.27 19.34
N ASN A 642 -7.58 0.97 19.56
CA ASN A 642 -7.01 2.13 18.86
C ASN A 642 -5.79 2.76 19.54
N LYS A 643 -5.27 2.21 20.64
CA LYS A 643 -4.08 2.73 21.32
C LYS A 643 -2.82 2.02 20.80
N VAL A 644 -2.10 2.68 19.91
CA VAL A 644 -0.88 2.14 19.28
C VAL A 644 0.31 2.45 20.16
N THR A 645 0.75 1.45 20.93
CA THR A 645 1.78 1.60 21.95
C THR A 645 3.14 1.24 21.37
N PHE A 646 4.02 2.23 21.27
CA PHE A 646 5.34 2.04 20.70
C PHE A 646 6.39 1.74 21.78
N VAL A 647 7.26 0.80 21.45
CA VAL A 647 8.44 0.43 22.22
C VAL A 647 9.63 0.47 21.26
N PHE A 648 10.72 1.11 21.68
CA PHE A 648 11.92 1.29 20.85
C PHE A 648 13.17 0.77 21.57
N SER A 649 14.19 0.38 20.81
CA SER A 649 15.56 0.36 21.32
C SER A 649 16.12 1.79 21.36
N GLU A 650 17.11 2.03 22.22
CA GLU A 650 17.68 3.36 22.48
C GLU A 650 18.15 4.07 21.20
N SER A 651 18.80 3.36 20.28
CA SER A 651 19.34 3.97 19.04
C SER A 651 18.28 4.50 18.06
N VAL A 652 16.99 4.18 18.25
CA VAL A 652 15.92 4.56 17.31
C VAL A 652 14.68 5.08 18.02
N ASP A 653 14.78 5.41 19.31
CA ASP A 653 13.66 5.90 20.09
C ASP A 653 13.15 7.27 19.62
N ALA A 654 14.03 8.10 19.07
CA ALA A 654 13.70 9.39 18.49
C ALA A 654 12.64 9.28 17.37
N PHE A 655 12.57 8.13 16.67
CA PHE A 655 11.55 7.87 15.65
C PHE A 655 10.11 8.05 16.18
N ALA A 656 9.92 7.85 17.50
CA ALA A 656 8.66 8.04 18.20
C ALA A 656 7.98 9.38 17.88
N SER A 657 8.74 10.48 17.90
CA SER A 657 8.16 11.83 17.75
C SER A 657 7.58 12.06 16.36
N TRP A 658 8.20 11.50 15.32
CA TRP A 658 7.70 11.63 13.95
C TRP A 658 6.50 10.70 13.69
N VAL A 659 6.57 9.43 14.11
CA VAL A 659 5.46 8.49 13.90
C VAL A 659 4.21 8.87 14.71
N GLU A 660 4.39 9.51 15.88
CA GLU A 660 3.31 10.09 16.67
C GLU A 660 2.53 11.14 15.86
N GLN A 661 3.23 12.12 15.28
CA GLN A 661 2.60 13.11 14.41
C GLN A 661 1.88 12.43 13.25
N LEU A 662 2.58 11.54 12.54
CA LEU A 662 2.06 10.93 11.33
C LEU A 662 0.72 10.23 11.60
N LEU A 663 0.65 9.40 12.64
CA LEU A 663 -0.57 8.66 12.98
C LEU A 663 -1.66 9.57 13.56
N ALA A 664 -1.33 10.40 14.55
CA ALA A 664 -2.33 11.21 15.25
C ALA A 664 -2.98 12.22 14.30
N GLU A 665 -2.18 12.93 13.51
CA GLU A 665 -2.69 13.97 12.62
C GLU A 665 -3.40 13.39 11.40
N SER A 666 -2.94 12.24 10.88
CA SER A 666 -3.61 11.58 9.76
C SER A 666 -4.92 10.93 10.16
N THR A 667 -5.00 10.34 11.36
CA THR A 667 -6.17 9.52 11.72
C THR A 667 -7.18 10.22 12.62
N GLY A 668 -6.76 11.23 13.38
CA GLY A 668 -7.56 11.92 14.38
C GLY A 668 -8.57 12.91 13.81
N LYS A 669 -9.64 12.43 13.20
CA LYS A 669 -10.67 13.24 12.53
C LYS A 669 -12.00 12.50 12.44
N GLU A 670 -13.08 13.25 12.23
CA GLU A 670 -14.44 12.70 12.09
C GLU A 670 -14.87 11.83 13.30
N GLY A 671 -14.33 12.11 14.49
CA GLY A 671 -14.58 11.32 15.71
C GLY A 671 -13.85 9.96 15.72
N GLN A 672 -12.97 9.69 14.76
CA GLN A 672 -12.16 8.48 14.63
C GLN A 672 -10.69 8.78 14.89
N GLY A 673 -9.89 7.74 15.14
CA GLY A 673 -8.43 7.92 15.21
C GLY A 673 -7.68 6.85 15.98
N LEU A 674 -6.44 6.67 15.58
CA LEU A 674 -5.42 5.92 16.31
C LEU A 674 -4.73 6.87 17.28
N VAL A 675 -4.58 6.44 18.53
CA VAL A 675 -3.88 7.17 19.58
C VAL A 675 -2.46 6.58 19.67
N PRO A 676 -1.44 7.23 19.10
CA PRO A 676 -0.06 6.84 19.32
C PRO A 676 0.32 7.07 20.79
N VAL A 677 0.89 6.05 21.41
CA VAL A 677 1.37 6.08 22.79
C VAL A 677 2.86 5.85 22.77
N ILE A 678 3.62 6.94 22.90
CA ILE A 678 5.08 6.92 22.87
C ILE A 678 5.68 7.14 24.26
N SER A 679 6.84 6.54 24.53
CA SER A 679 7.59 6.71 25.79
C SER A 679 6.80 6.34 27.06
N GLU A 680 5.74 5.53 26.95
CA GLU A 680 5.06 4.94 28.11
C GLU A 680 5.88 3.72 28.58
N PRO A 681 6.34 3.64 29.83
CA PRO A 681 7.12 2.48 30.29
C PRO A 681 6.36 1.17 30.09
N LEU A 682 6.98 0.10 29.60
CA LEU A 682 6.28 -1.17 29.40
C LEU A 682 6.00 -1.87 30.75
N GLY A 683 4.72 -2.06 31.06
CA GLY A 683 4.20 -2.75 32.25
C GLY A 683 3.89 -4.23 32.01
N SER A 684 3.34 -4.90 33.03
CA SER A 684 2.77 -6.24 32.92
C SER A 684 1.34 -6.19 32.36
N PRO A 685 0.77 -7.31 31.88
CA PRO A 685 -0.57 -7.30 31.26
C PRO A 685 -1.69 -6.69 32.12
N GLU A 686 -1.60 -6.77 33.44
CA GLU A 686 -2.67 -6.38 34.38
C GLU A 686 -2.90 -4.87 34.48
N VAL A 687 -1.95 -4.07 33.97
CA VAL A 687 -2.04 -2.59 33.93
C VAL A 687 -2.59 -2.06 32.61
N TYR A 688 -2.96 -2.94 31.67
CA TYR A 688 -3.49 -2.57 30.36
C TYR A 688 -4.94 -3.06 30.19
N ASN A 689 -5.76 -2.22 29.53
CA ASN A 689 -7.04 -2.64 28.99
C ASN A 689 -6.88 -3.31 27.61
N ASN A 690 -7.92 -3.98 27.14
CA ASN A 690 -7.99 -4.61 25.81
C ASN A 690 -8.12 -3.60 24.65
N ASP A 691 -7.61 -2.38 24.80
CA ASP A 691 -7.61 -1.29 23.82
C ASP A 691 -6.24 -1.07 23.16
N ARG A 692 -5.22 -1.84 23.55
CA ARG A 692 -3.85 -1.73 23.06
C ARG A 692 -3.54 -2.64 21.87
N ILE A 693 -2.65 -2.13 21.01
CA ILE A 693 -1.72 -2.87 20.16
C ILE A 693 -0.31 -2.39 20.45
N PHE A 694 0.68 -3.29 20.46
CA PHE A 694 2.08 -2.97 20.75
C PHE A 694 2.95 -3.09 19.50
N ILE A 695 3.81 -2.10 19.28
CA ILE A 695 4.75 -2.05 18.17
C ILE A 695 6.16 -1.94 18.77
N TYR A 696 7.00 -2.94 18.51
CA TYR A 696 8.39 -2.96 18.95
C TYR A 696 9.33 -2.78 17.76
N LEU A 697 9.99 -1.64 17.68
CA LEU A 697 10.95 -1.29 16.63
C LEU A 697 12.35 -1.22 17.24
N TYR A 698 13.27 -2.05 16.77
CA TYR A 698 14.59 -2.18 17.40
C TYR A 698 15.68 -2.50 16.39
N THR A 699 16.92 -2.11 16.69
CA THR A 699 18.09 -2.57 15.93
C THR A 699 18.55 -3.94 16.42
N ILE A 700 19.05 -4.78 15.51
CA ILE A 700 19.42 -6.18 15.78
C ILE A 700 20.48 -6.33 16.89
N ASP A 701 21.35 -5.34 17.04
CA ASP A 701 22.39 -5.26 18.08
C ASP A 701 21.86 -4.79 19.44
N GLN A 702 20.64 -4.26 19.51
CA GLN A 702 20.01 -3.75 20.73
C GLN A 702 18.72 -4.50 21.11
N GLU A 703 18.58 -5.77 20.71
CA GLU A 703 17.44 -6.59 21.14
C GLU A 703 17.47 -6.79 22.68
N ASN A 704 16.47 -6.23 23.38
CA ASN A 704 16.37 -6.31 24.84
C ASN A 704 15.53 -7.51 25.30
N LYS A 705 16.15 -8.45 26.04
CA LYS A 705 15.49 -9.66 26.56
C LYS A 705 14.30 -9.36 27.48
N ASN A 706 14.41 -8.38 28.38
CA ASN A 706 13.33 -8.01 29.30
C ASN A 706 12.12 -7.43 28.55
N ILE A 707 12.36 -6.59 27.53
CA ILE A 707 11.28 -6.09 26.67
C ILE A 707 10.60 -7.26 25.95
N LYS A 708 11.39 -8.19 25.39
CA LYS A 708 10.88 -9.37 24.69
C LYS A 708 10.00 -10.25 25.59
N GLU A 709 10.43 -10.51 26.82
CA GLU A 709 9.66 -11.28 27.81
C GLU A 709 8.34 -10.61 28.17
N LYS A 710 8.34 -9.29 28.40
CA LYS A 710 7.11 -8.52 28.66
C LYS A 710 6.16 -8.53 27.46
N LEU A 711 6.66 -8.36 26.24
CA LEU A 711 5.85 -8.44 25.02
C LEU A 711 5.26 -9.83 24.82
N LEU A 712 6.02 -10.90 25.12
CA LEU A 712 5.49 -12.28 25.08
C LEU A 712 4.39 -12.51 26.13
N ALA A 713 4.48 -11.87 27.31
CA ALA A 713 3.40 -11.92 28.30
C ALA A 713 2.13 -11.22 27.80
N LEU A 714 2.27 -10.08 27.11
CA LEU A 714 1.16 -9.35 26.49
C LEU A 714 0.51 -10.12 25.34
N GLU A 715 1.30 -10.85 24.54
CA GLU A 715 0.74 -11.75 23.52
C GLU A 715 -0.09 -12.88 24.13
N LYS A 716 0.43 -13.50 25.21
CA LYS A 716 -0.29 -14.54 25.93
C LYS A 716 -1.59 -14.05 26.56
N SER A 717 -1.69 -12.75 26.87
CA SER A 717 -2.91 -12.11 27.34
C SER A 717 -3.80 -11.58 26.20
N GLY A 718 -3.51 -11.89 24.93
CA GLY A 718 -4.36 -11.59 23.79
C GLY A 718 -4.11 -10.25 23.09
N HIS A 719 -3.11 -9.47 23.51
CA HIS A 719 -2.77 -8.23 22.81
C HIS A 719 -2.06 -8.52 21.47
N PRO A 720 -2.43 -7.82 20.39
CA PRO A 720 -1.64 -7.83 19.17
C PRO A 720 -0.27 -7.19 19.41
N VAL A 721 0.78 -7.83 18.88
CA VAL A 721 2.16 -7.36 18.99
C VAL A 721 2.85 -7.46 17.63
N VAL A 722 3.43 -6.35 17.19
CA VAL A 722 4.22 -6.25 15.96
C VAL A 722 5.67 -6.02 16.34
N ARG A 723 6.59 -6.77 15.72
CA ARG A 723 8.04 -6.59 15.87
C ARG A 723 8.63 -6.19 14.53
N ILE A 724 9.40 -5.11 14.53
CA ILE A 724 10.13 -4.61 13.37
C ILE A 724 11.61 -4.58 13.74
N GLU A 725 12.37 -5.50 13.15
CA GLU A 725 13.82 -5.64 13.35
C GLU A 725 14.56 -4.84 12.27
N LEU A 726 15.32 -3.85 12.69
CA LEU A 726 16.20 -3.04 11.86
C LEU A 726 17.62 -3.63 11.91
N ARG A 727 18.34 -3.67 10.79
CA ARG A 727 19.76 -4.04 10.78
C ARG A 727 20.62 -2.99 11.47
N ASN A 728 20.32 -1.71 11.22
CA ASN A 728 20.97 -0.55 11.82
C ASN A 728 20.06 0.67 11.66
N THR A 729 20.50 1.81 12.18
CA THR A 729 19.77 3.07 12.13
C THR A 729 19.49 3.58 10.71
N MET A 730 20.30 3.23 9.70
CA MET A 730 20.04 3.65 8.30
C MET A 730 18.76 3.03 7.73
N ASN A 731 18.27 1.92 8.30
CA ASN A 731 16.96 1.39 7.93
C ASN A 731 15.80 2.32 8.32
N LEU A 732 16.00 3.39 9.10
CA LEU A 732 14.96 4.41 9.30
C LEU A 732 14.45 5.00 7.99
N GLY A 733 15.27 5.04 6.93
CA GLY A 733 14.80 5.40 5.58
C GLY A 733 13.65 4.50 5.09
N ALA A 734 13.75 3.19 5.34
CA ALA A 734 12.67 2.24 5.04
C ALA A 734 11.44 2.48 5.93
N GLU A 735 11.65 2.81 7.20
CA GLU A 735 10.55 3.02 8.15
C GLU A 735 9.76 4.30 7.88
N PHE A 736 10.40 5.39 7.46
CA PHE A 736 9.68 6.59 7.02
C PHE A 736 8.66 6.24 5.93
N TYR A 737 9.08 5.55 4.87
CA TYR A 737 8.16 5.15 3.80
C TYR A 737 7.11 4.11 4.26
N ARG A 738 7.54 3.09 5.02
CA ARG A 738 6.63 2.05 5.52
C ARG A 738 5.49 2.68 6.31
N TRP A 739 5.79 3.57 7.25
CA TRP A 739 4.81 4.17 8.14
C TRP A 739 3.89 5.18 7.42
N GLU A 740 4.38 5.89 6.40
CA GLU A 740 3.53 6.67 5.50
C GLU A 740 2.47 5.78 4.83
N LEU A 741 2.89 4.64 4.28
CA LEU A 741 1.96 3.67 3.67
C LEU A 741 1.00 3.05 4.70
N VAL A 742 1.51 2.63 5.87
CA VAL A 742 0.71 2.07 6.97
C VAL A 742 -0.40 3.03 7.35
N THR A 743 -0.09 4.32 7.47
CA THR A 743 -1.03 5.35 7.87
C THR A 743 -2.09 5.58 6.79
N ALA A 744 -1.70 5.60 5.52
CA ALA A 744 -2.62 5.73 4.40
C ALA A 744 -3.58 4.53 4.30
N VAL A 745 -3.07 3.30 4.45
CA VAL A 745 -3.88 2.07 4.44
C VAL A 745 -4.82 2.01 5.65
N ALA A 746 -4.32 2.32 6.85
CA ALA A 746 -5.16 2.38 8.06
C ALA A 746 -6.29 3.41 7.89
N GLY A 747 -5.99 4.59 7.32
CA GLY A 747 -7.01 5.60 7.01
C GLY A 747 -8.10 5.10 6.07
N ALA A 748 -7.74 4.30 5.05
CA ALA A 748 -8.73 3.70 4.14
C ALA A 748 -9.61 2.66 4.85
N VAL A 749 -9.02 1.79 5.67
CA VAL A 749 -9.77 0.80 6.46
C VAL A 749 -10.66 1.47 7.50
N ILE A 750 -10.25 2.59 8.09
CA ILE A 750 -11.07 3.38 9.02
C ILE A 750 -12.17 4.16 8.27
N GLY A 751 -11.94 4.55 7.02
CA GLY A 751 -12.89 5.30 6.19
C GLY A 751 -12.76 6.83 6.32
N ILE A 752 -11.53 7.32 6.51
CA ILE A 752 -11.21 8.75 6.69
C ILE A 752 -10.22 9.22 5.62
N ASN A 753 -10.13 10.54 5.39
CA ASN A 753 -9.05 11.11 4.57
C ASN A 753 -7.77 11.24 5.43
N PRO A 754 -6.70 10.47 5.22
CA PRO A 754 -5.50 10.55 6.07
C PRO A 754 -4.62 11.78 5.76
N PHE A 755 -4.92 12.53 4.70
CA PHE A 755 -4.03 13.54 4.16
C PHE A 755 -4.39 14.98 4.55
N ASP A 756 -5.61 15.26 4.99
CA ASP A 756 -6.05 16.58 5.46
C ASP A 756 -5.85 16.81 6.98
N GLU A 757 -6.17 18.02 7.46
CA GLU A 757 -5.98 18.45 8.87
C GLU A 757 -7.00 19.54 9.27
N PRO A 758 -8.31 19.29 9.21
CA PRO A 758 -9.32 20.35 9.33
C PRO A 758 -9.42 20.98 10.73
N ASN A 759 -8.90 20.33 11.78
CA ASN A 759 -9.16 20.73 13.16
C ASN A 759 -8.03 21.52 13.83
N VAL A 760 -6.91 21.75 13.14
CA VAL A 760 -5.83 22.63 13.66
C VAL A 760 -6.13 24.12 13.46
N ALA A 761 -7.01 24.47 12.52
CA ALA A 761 -7.33 25.85 12.17
C ALA A 761 -8.00 26.63 13.32
N GLU A 762 -8.80 25.95 14.15
CA GLU A 762 -9.52 26.58 15.26
C GLU A 762 -8.57 27.12 16.33
N SER A 763 -7.54 26.36 16.71
CA SER A 763 -6.55 26.82 17.68
C SER A 763 -5.74 27.99 17.16
N LYS A 764 -5.35 27.95 15.87
CA LYS A 764 -4.66 29.08 15.21
C LYS A 764 -5.50 30.35 15.26
N LYS A 765 -6.80 30.24 14.96
CA LYS A 765 -7.75 31.36 15.07
C LYS A 765 -7.84 31.87 16.51
N ASN A 766 -8.07 30.99 17.49
CA ASN A 766 -8.20 31.38 18.89
C ASN A 766 -6.94 32.08 19.42
N THR A 767 -5.75 31.61 19.03
CA THR A 767 -4.48 32.26 19.35
C THR A 767 -4.39 33.65 18.72
N ASN A 768 -4.75 33.81 17.44
CA ASN A 768 -4.74 35.12 16.79
C ASN A 768 -5.74 36.11 17.42
N ASP A 769 -6.92 35.63 17.83
CA ASP A 769 -7.92 36.44 18.53
C ASP A 769 -7.38 36.89 19.90
N LEU A 770 -6.70 36.00 20.63
CA LEU A 770 -6.02 36.30 21.90
C LEU A 770 -4.88 37.31 21.72
N LEU A 771 -4.04 37.14 20.72
CA LEU A 771 -2.96 38.09 20.43
C LEU A 771 -3.53 39.47 20.07
N SER A 772 -4.63 39.52 19.33
CA SER A 772 -5.35 40.75 19.02
C SER A 772 -5.93 41.41 20.27
N GLU A 773 -6.50 40.62 21.20
CA GLU A 773 -6.93 41.09 22.52
C GLU A 773 -5.76 41.69 23.30
N TRP A 774 -4.59 41.03 23.30
CA TRP A 774 -3.38 41.55 23.93
C TRP A 774 -2.95 42.88 23.32
N LYS A 775 -2.97 43.03 21.97
CA LYS A 775 -2.64 44.31 21.32
C LYS A 775 -3.51 45.47 21.82
N GLN A 776 -4.76 45.20 22.21
CA GLN A 776 -5.71 46.22 22.65
C GLN A 776 -5.65 46.48 24.16
N LYS A 777 -5.45 45.45 24.99
CA LYS A 777 -5.61 45.51 26.46
C LYS A 777 -4.31 45.30 27.26
N GLY A 778 -3.25 44.79 26.63
CA GLY A 778 -2.00 44.41 27.30
C GLY A 778 -2.12 43.22 28.26
N SER A 779 -3.22 42.45 28.21
CA SER A 779 -3.47 41.28 29.08
C SER A 779 -4.44 40.30 28.42
N PHE A 780 -4.45 39.04 28.87
CA PHE A 780 -5.42 38.02 28.44
C PHE A 780 -6.56 37.87 29.44
N SER A 781 -7.78 37.66 28.94
CA SER A 781 -8.92 37.26 29.76
C SER A 781 -8.89 35.75 30.05
N GLU A 782 -8.43 35.35 31.24
CA GLU A 782 -8.28 33.94 31.66
C GLU A 782 -9.43 33.39 32.53
N GLY A 783 -10.33 34.25 33.02
CA GLY A 783 -11.41 33.84 33.93
C GLY A 783 -10.94 33.59 35.37
N LYS A 784 -11.87 33.19 36.25
CA LYS A 784 -11.56 32.82 37.64
C LYS A 784 -11.21 31.32 37.72
N PRO A 785 -10.23 30.92 38.55
CA PRO A 785 -9.94 29.51 38.78
C PRO A 785 -11.14 28.82 39.46
N ALA A 786 -11.33 27.54 39.13
CA ALA A 786 -12.32 26.67 39.76
C ALA A 786 -11.88 26.22 41.15
N VAL A 787 -10.58 26.02 41.36
CA VAL A 787 -9.95 25.83 42.66
C VAL A 787 -8.58 26.51 42.65
N GLU A 788 -8.25 27.19 43.75
CA GLU A 788 -6.94 27.81 43.96
C GLU A 788 -6.46 27.45 45.36
N ALA A 789 -5.40 26.64 45.44
CA ALA A 789 -4.86 26.14 46.69
C ALA A 789 -3.39 25.74 46.50
N GLU A 790 -2.60 25.79 47.57
CA GLU A 790 -1.21 25.29 47.58
C GLU A 790 -0.26 25.95 46.56
N GLY A 791 -0.61 27.16 46.09
CA GLY A 791 0.12 27.89 45.04
C GLY A 791 -0.19 27.43 43.61
N LEU A 792 -1.25 26.64 43.43
CA LEU A 792 -1.73 26.14 42.15
C LEU A 792 -3.13 26.70 41.86
N ALA A 793 -3.38 27.07 40.60
CA ALA A 793 -4.69 27.52 40.15
C ALA A 793 -5.21 26.59 39.05
N VAL A 794 -6.37 25.98 39.25
CA VAL A 794 -6.99 25.07 38.28
C VAL A 794 -8.16 25.75 37.60
N TYR A 795 -8.17 25.71 36.27
CA TYR A 795 -9.19 26.28 35.41
C TYR A 795 -9.90 25.18 34.64
N CYS A 796 -11.21 25.31 34.51
CA CYS A 796 -12.05 24.45 33.68
C CYS A 796 -13.27 25.26 33.23
N ASP A 797 -14.07 24.71 32.33
CA ASP A 797 -15.36 25.30 32.00
C ASP A 797 -16.34 25.12 33.18
N ASN A 798 -16.75 26.23 33.80
CA ASN A 798 -17.63 26.24 34.97
C ASN A 798 -19.04 25.70 34.70
N SER A 799 -19.41 25.47 33.43
CA SER A 799 -20.68 24.84 33.05
C SER A 799 -20.66 23.30 33.12
N GLN A 800 -19.50 22.69 33.39
CA GLN A 800 -19.32 21.25 33.38
C GLN A 800 -20.07 20.55 34.52
N LYS A 801 -20.93 19.57 34.16
CA LYS A 801 -21.82 18.88 35.12
C LYS A 801 -21.07 18.17 36.24
N TRP A 802 -19.89 17.63 35.98
CA TRP A 802 -19.10 16.88 36.98
C TRP A 802 -18.59 17.77 38.13
N LEU A 803 -18.53 19.09 37.93
CA LEU A 803 -18.17 20.04 39.00
C LEU A 803 -19.18 20.05 40.15
N SER A 804 -20.45 19.70 39.89
CA SER A 804 -21.49 19.64 40.92
C SER A 804 -21.24 18.59 42.02
N HIS A 805 -20.31 17.65 41.78
CA HIS A 805 -19.93 16.61 42.74
C HIS A 805 -18.70 16.97 43.59
N ILE A 806 -18.14 18.17 43.44
CA ILE A 806 -16.90 18.59 44.11
C ILE A 806 -17.21 19.57 45.24
N LYS A 807 -16.67 19.31 46.44
CA LYS A 807 -16.58 20.32 47.50
C LYS A 807 -15.42 21.25 47.16
N GLN A 808 -15.71 22.55 46.99
CA GLN A 808 -14.87 23.53 46.27
C GLN A 808 -13.50 23.86 46.90
N ASP A 809 -13.11 23.25 48.03
CA ASP A 809 -11.94 23.70 48.81
C ASP A 809 -10.74 22.74 48.83
N SER A 810 -10.79 21.56 48.18
CA SER A 810 -9.67 20.59 48.17
C SER A 810 -9.16 20.30 46.76
N LEU A 811 -7.89 20.64 46.52
CA LEU A 811 -7.20 20.37 45.25
C LEU A 811 -7.07 18.87 44.96
N SER A 812 -6.66 18.06 45.93
CA SER A 812 -6.59 16.59 45.77
C SER A 812 -7.96 15.99 45.43
N GLN A 813 -9.03 16.41 46.12
CA GLN A 813 -10.38 15.92 45.81
C GLN A 813 -10.81 16.33 44.39
N PHE A 814 -10.50 17.56 43.98
CA PHE A 814 -10.80 18.05 42.63
C PHE A 814 -10.10 17.20 41.57
N LEU A 815 -8.78 16.99 41.69
CA LEU A 815 -7.99 16.23 40.71
C LEU A 815 -8.43 14.76 40.65
N ASN A 816 -8.63 14.10 41.80
CA ASN A 816 -9.12 12.73 41.85
C ASN A 816 -10.53 12.58 41.24
N THR A 817 -11.42 13.54 41.48
CA THR A 817 -12.77 13.55 40.88
C THR A 817 -12.69 13.70 39.36
N PHE A 818 -11.88 14.65 38.87
CA PHE A 818 -11.67 14.81 37.44
C PHE A 818 -11.10 13.54 36.78
N LEU A 819 -10.08 12.92 37.38
CA LEU A 819 -9.47 11.71 36.82
C LEU A 819 -10.38 10.48 36.90
N SER A 820 -11.28 10.41 37.89
CA SER A 820 -12.32 9.37 37.98
C SER A 820 -13.32 9.39 36.81
N LEU A 821 -13.30 10.42 35.97
CA LEU A 821 -14.04 10.45 34.71
C LEU A 821 -13.47 9.47 33.67
N ALA A 822 -12.27 8.91 33.90
CA ALA A 822 -11.63 7.91 33.06
C ALA A 822 -12.44 6.61 33.01
N ARG A 823 -12.65 6.12 31.80
CA ARG A 823 -13.35 4.88 31.49
C ARG A 823 -12.44 3.95 30.70
N SER A 824 -12.78 2.68 30.63
CA SER A 824 -12.09 1.74 29.75
C SER A 824 -12.12 2.24 28.29
N GLY A 825 -10.97 2.20 27.60
CA GLY A 825 -10.79 2.75 26.26
C GLY A 825 -10.43 4.24 26.20
N ASP A 826 -10.47 4.96 27.33
CA ASP A 826 -9.98 6.33 27.41
C ASP A 826 -8.44 6.42 27.39
N TYR A 827 -7.92 7.63 27.25
CA TYR A 827 -6.54 7.97 27.52
C TYR A 827 -6.44 9.28 28.30
N ILE A 828 -5.45 9.39 29.17
CA ILE A 828 -5.10 10.63 29.89
C ILE A 828 -3.89 11.26 29.20
N THR A 829 -3.95 12.55 28.91
CA THR A 829 -2.85 13.28 28.28
C THR A 829 -2.37 14.45 29.13
N LEU A 830 -1.05 14.54 29.27
CA LEU A 830 -0.35 15.61 29.97
C LEU A 830 0.22 16.58 28.92
N LEU A 831 -0.15 17.86 29.01
CA LEU A 831 0.15 18.87 27.99
C LEU A 831 0.87 20.07 28.61
N PRO A 832 2.18 19.99 28.90
CA PRO A 832 2.96 21.12 29.41
C PRO A 832 3.24 22.20 28.36
N TYR A 833 2.93 23.46 28.68
CA TYR A 833 3.37 24.66 27.96
C TYR A 833 4.47 25.38 28.73
N PHE A 834 5.65 24.78 28.71
CA PHE A 834 6.91 25.35 29.18
C PHE A 834 8.06 24.54 28.57
N LEU A 835 9.28 25.09 28.60
CA LEU A 835 10.48 24.44 28.08
C LEU A 835 10.68 23.03 28.69
N TYR A 836 10.99 22.06 27.83
CA TYR A 836 11.38 20.73 28.27
C TYR A 836 12.68 20.76 29.08
N THR A 837 12.70 20.09 30.23
CA THR A 837 13.94 19.76 30.95
C THR A 837 13.91 18.31 31.42
N PRO A 838 15.07 17.61 31.53
CA PRO A 838 15.10 16.22 32.00
C PRO A 838 14.45 16.03 33.37
N LYS A 839 14.60 17.00 34.28
CA LYS A 839 14.05 16.95 35.63
C LYS A 839 12.53 17.08 35.64
N GLN A 840 11.96 18.04 34.91
CA GLN A 840 10.50 18.18 34.78
C GLN A 840 9.88 16.99 34.06
N ASN A 841 10.52 16.50 32.99
CA ASN A 841 10.08 15.30 32.28
C ASN A 841 10.09 14.06 33.19
N GLY A 842 11.10 13.90 34.05
CA GLY A 842 11.15 12.81 35.03
C GLY A 842 9.96 12.80 35.99
N ILE A 843 9.54 13.97 36.48
CA ILE A 843 8.34 14.11 37.33
C ILE A 843 7.08 13.75 36.54
N LEU A 844 6.93 14.29 35.33
CA LEU A 844 5.78 14.02 34.46
C LEU A 844 5.69 12.54 34.06
N GLN A 845 6.82 11.87 33.81
CA GLN A 845 6.85 10.42 33.54
C GLN A 845 6.48 9.59 34.77
N THR A 846 6.87 10.03 35.97
CA THR A 846 6.46 9.38 37.23
C THR A 846 4.95 9.50 37.43
N LEU A 847 4.41 10.71 37.25
CA LEU A 847 2.96 10.96 37.28
C LEU A 847 2.23 10.10 36.24
N ARG A 848 2.71 10.10 34.99
CA ARG A 848 2.19 9.29 33.90
C ARG A 848 2.14 7.80 34.26
N HIS A 849 3.20 7.28 34.87
CA HIS A 849 3.28 5.89 35.31
C HIS A 849 2.26 5.55 36.41
N LYS A 850 2.09 6.43 37.41
CA LYS A 850 1.07 6.29 38.46
C LYS A 850 -0.33 6.25 37.86
N LEU A 851 -0.65 7.20 36.97
CA LEU A 851 -1.96 7.31 36.32
C LEU A 851 -2.31 6.06 35.50
N ARG A 852 -1.37 5.55 34.69
CA ARG A 852 -1.58 4.31 33.93
C ARG A 852 -1.86 3.13 34.86
N ASN A 853 -1.06 2.92 35.90
CA ASN A 853 -1.21 1.77 36.77
C ASN A 853 -2.52 1.83 37.59
N HIS A 854 -2.92 3.03 38.01
CA HIS A 854 -4.14 3.22 38.80
C HIS A 854 -5.41 3.09 37.95
N TYR A 855 -5.49 3.82 36.84
CA TYR A 855 -6.70 3.90 36.01
C TYR A 855 -6.73 2.88 34.87
N LYS A 856 -5.61 2.20 34.58
CA LYS A 856 -5.44 1.20 33.51
C LYS A 856 -5.74 1.72 32.10
N VAL A 857 -5.75 3.04 31.92
CA VAL A 857 -5.95 3.71 30.63
C VAL A 857 -4.61 4.08 30.01
N ALA A 858 -4.63 4.34 28.70
CA ALA A 858 -3.45 4.87 28.04
C ALA A 858 -3.07 6.25 28.55
N THR A 859 -1.78 6.52 28.58
CA THR A 859 -1.28 7.84 28.97
C THR A 859 -0.40 8.41 27.87
N THR A 860 -0.52 9.70 27.56
CA THR A 860 0.34 10.41 26.60
C THR A 860 0.91 11.68 27.22
N LEU A 861 2.04 12.16 26.70
CA LEU A 861 2.73 13.35 27.18
C LEU A 861 3.27 14.11 25.97
N GLY A 862 2.81 15.34 25.76
CA GLY A 862 3.20 16.16 24.61
C GLY A 862 3.48 17.61 25.00
N TYR A 863 4.68 18.11 24.70
CA TYR A 863 5.09 19.48 25.02
C TYR A 863 4.54 20.49 24.01
N GLY A 864 3.96 21.58 24.51
CA GLY A 864 3.43 22.68 23.72
C GLY A 864 4.52 23.72 23.39
N PRO A 865 4.38 24.45 22.27
CA PRO A 865 3.31 24.37 21.28
C PRO A 865 3.49 23.23 20.26
N ARG A 866 4.60 22.49 20.28
CA ARG A 866 4.93 21.43 19.29
C ARG A 866 3.76 20.48 19.04
N TYR A 867 3.09 20.00 20.10
CA TYR A 867 1.99 19.05 19.94
C TYR A 867 0.79 19.61 19.16
N LEU A 868 0.62 20.93 19.05
CA LEU A 868 -0.44 21.54 18.23
C LEU A 868 -0.32 21.16 16.75
N HIS A 869 0.91 20.90 16.30
CA HIS A 869 1.25 20.46 14.95
C HIS A 869 1.57 18.96 14.90
N SER A 870 1.22 18.20 15.95
CA SER A 870 1.25 16.73 15.95
C SER A 870 -0.08 16.13 16.44
N THR A 871 -0.24 15.90 17.74
CA THR A 871 -1.41 15.25 18.32
C THR A 871 -2.62 16.18 18.47
N GLY A 872 -2.44 17.50 18.29
CA GLY A 872 -3.51 18.50 18.41
C GLY A 872 -4.71 18.24 17.50
N GLN A 873 -4.47 17.73 16.29
CA GLN A 873 -5.52 17.29 15.37
C GLN A 873 -6.34 16.13 15.98
N LEU A 874 -5.68 15.12 16.56
CA LEU A 874 -6.34 14.01 17.27
C LEU A 874 -7.12 14.48 18.49
N HIS A 875 -6.57 15.39 19.29
CA HIS A 875 -7.23 15.90 20.49
C HIS A 875 -8.57 16.61 20.15
N LYS A 876 -8.65 17.23 18.97
CA LYS A 876 -9.82 18.03 18.55
C LYS A 876 -10.76 17.25 17.62
N GLY A 877 -10.22 16.56 16.63
CA GLY A 877 -10.96 15.83 15.60
C GLY A 877 -11.20 14.36 15.91
N GLY A 878 -10.44 13.77 16.84
CA GLY A 878 -10.52 12.35 17.19
C GLY A 878 -11.70 11.97 18.09
N PRO A 879 -11.75 10.69 18.52
CA PRO A 879 -12.80 10.20 19.40
C PRO A 879 -12.78 10.92 20.74
N ASP A 880 -13.95 11.03 21.39
CA ASP A 880 -14.09 11.65 22.72
C ASP A 880 -13.63 10.75 23.87
N THR A 881 -12.43 10.22 23.72
CA THR A 881 -11.80 9.29 24.68
C THR A 881 -10.64 9.94 25.44
N GLY A 882 -10.36 11.23 25.22
CA GLY A 882 -9.25 11.94 25.86
C GLY A 882 -9.66 12.64 27.17
N ILE A 883 -8.78 12.57 28.16
CA ILE A 883 -8.83 13.36 29.40
C ILE A 883 -7.57 14.22 29.45
N PHE A 884 -7.74 15.52 29.43
CA PHE A 884 -6.68 16.48 29.15
C PHE A 884 -6.28 17.26 30.41
N ILE A 885 -4.99 17.26 30.72
CA ILE A 885 -4.40 18.10 31.77
C ILE A 885 -3.37 19.01 31.11
N LEU A 886 -3.74 20.27 30.92
CA LEU A 886 -2.86 21.29 30.35
C LEU A 886 -2.12 22.01 31.47
N PHE A 887 -0.79 22.07 31.41
CA PHE A 887 0.00 22.80 32.40
C PHE A 887 0.50 24.11 31.82
N THR A 888 0.38 25.19 32.59
CA THR A 888 0.97 26.49 32.26
C THR A 888 1.80 26.98 33.43
N ALA A 889 2.83 27.77 33.14
CA ALA A 889 3.68 28.38 34.15
C ALA A 889 3.90 29.86 33.83
N ASP A 890 4.46 30.58 34.79
CA ASP A 890 4.98 31.93 34.56
C ASP A 890 6.43 31.84 34.08
N THR A 891 6.85 32.79 33.24
CA THR A 891 8.25 32.97 32.86
C THR A 891 8.77 34.30 33.37
N ASP A 892 9.95 34.27 33.99
CA ASP A 892 10.68 35.49 34.41
C ASP A 892 11.49 36.12 33.27
N LYS A 893 11.58 35.43 32.14
CA LYS A 893 12.33 35.86 30.96
C LYS A 893 11.40 36.02 29.79
N ASP A 894 11.52 37.14 29.11
CA ASP A 894 10.74 37.43 27.92
C ASP A 894 11.61 38.05 26.83
N ILE A 895 11.30 37.73 25.58
CA ILE A 895 12.04 38.15 24.39
C ILE A 895 11.06 38.82 23.43
N GLN A 896 11.32 40.08 23.11
CA GLN A 896 10.50 40.82 22.14
C GLN A 896 10.71 40.25 20.74
N ILE A 897 9.62 40.03 20.00
CA ILE A 897 9.68 39.62 18.60
C ILE A 897 9.78 40.89 17.74
N PRO A 898 10.82 41.04 16.90
CA PRO A 898 10.97 42.25 16.08
C PRO A 898 9.76 42.47 15.17
N GLY A 899 9.22 43.68 15.17
CA GLY A 899 8.06 44.06 14.34
C GLY A 899 6.69 43.70 14.92
N GLU A 900 6.62 42.91 16.00
CA GLU A 900 5.35 42.60 16.68
C GLU A 900 5.17 43.42 17.96
N SER A 901 3.91 43.62 18.34
CA SER A 901 3.54 44.33 19.58
C SER A 901 3.43 43.41 20.80
N TRP A 902 3.88 42.16 20.65
CA TRP A 902 3.85 41.11 21.66
C TRP A 902 5.15 40.29 21.55
N SER A 903 5.49 39.60 22.63
CA SER A 903 6.75 38.88 22.82
C SER A 903 6.57 37.36 22.71
N PHE A 904 7.66 36.60 22.81
CA PHE A 904 7.60 35.14 22.82
C PHE A 904 6.81 34.59 24.02
N ALA A 905 6.90 35.18 25.22
CA ALA A 905 6.11 34.74 26.38
C ALA A 905 4.61 34.93 26.14
N VAL A 906 4.24 36.07 25.54
CA VAL A 906 2.85 36.38 25.18
C VAL A 906 2.35 35.41 24.11
N LEU A 907 3.17 35.10 23.09
CA LEU A 907 2.84 34.12 22.07
C LEU A 907 2.57 32.74 22.68
N GLN A 908 3.50 32.23 23.50
CA GLN A 908 3.40 30.91 24.13
C GLN A 908 2.14 30.82 25.01
N ARG A 909 1.89 31.83 25.85
CA ARG A 909 0.68 31.88 26.69
C ARG A 909 -0.59 31.97 25.84
N GLY A 910 -0.58 32.75 24.77
CA GLY A 910 -1.68 32.84 23.80
C GLY A 910 -1.95 31.52 23.07
N GLN A 911 -0.92 30.73 22.77
CA GLN A 911 -1.05 29.38 22.21
C GLN A 911 -1.69 28.42 23.21
N ALA A 912 -1.21 28.41 24.46
CA ALA A 912 -1.77 27.57 25.53
C ALA A 912 -3.25 27.87 25.79
N LEU A 913 -3.62 29.15 25.90
CA LEU A 913 -5.00 29.58 26.12
C LEU A 913 -5.87 29.35 24.87
N GLY A 914 -5.32 29.52 23.67
CA GLY A 914 -6.03 29.27 22.41
C GLY A 914 -6.39 27.80 22.23
N ASP A 915 -5.49 26.90 22.62
CA ASP A 915 -5.72 25.45 22.65
C ASP A 915 -6.75 25.07 23.72
N PHE A 916 -6.62 25.61 24.94
CA PHE A 916 -7.59 25.42 26.01
C PHE A 916 -9.01 25.83 25.58
N ARG A 917 -9.16 26.99 24.91
CA ARG A 917 -10.44 27.43 24.32
C ARG A 917 -10.95 26.45 23.27
N SER A 918 -10.08 25.97 22.38
CA SER A 918 -10.48 25.04 21.31
C SER A 918 -10.97 23.69 21.85
N LEU A 919 -10.27 23.12 22.83
CA LEU A 919 -10.67 21.86 23.44
C LEU A 919 -11.99 22.00 24.23
N ASN A 920 -12.21 23.13 24.93
CA ASN A 920 -13.49 23.42 25.59
C ASN A 920 -14.63 23.58 24.58
N ASN A 921 -14.41 24.27 23.46
CA ASN A 921 -15.42 24.41 22.40
C ASN A 921 -15.83 23.05 21.80
N LYS A 922 -14.95 22.05 21.84
CA LYS A 922 -15.22 20.67 21.43
C LYS A 922 -15.86 19.81 22.54
N GLY A 923 -16.10 20.38 23.73
CA GLY A 923 -16.68 19.67 24.86
C GLY A 923 -15.76 18.62 25.47
N ARG A 924 -14.43 18.75 25.31
CA ARG A 924 -13.47 17.77 25.84
C ARG A 924 -13.41 17.80 27.36
N ARG A 925 -13.06 16.66 27.96
CA ARG A 925 -12.78 16.53 29.40
C ARG A 925 -11.41 17.14 29.71
N LEU A 926 -11.39 18.42 30.07
CA LEU A 926 -10.17 19.22 30.17
C LEU A 926 -10.10 20.01 31.47
N ILE A 927 -8.91 20.04 32.06
CA ILE A 927 -8.51 21.04 33.05
C ILE A 927 -7.19 21.70 32.62
N ARG A 928 -7.00 22.94 33.04
CA ARG A 928 -5.71 23.64 32.97
C ARG A 928 -5.22 23.91 34.37
N ILE A 929 -3.99 23.49 34.68
CA ILE A 929 -3.34 23.76 35.95
C ILE A 929 -2.23 24.78 35.72
N HIS A 930 -2.30 25.91 36.44
CA HIS A 930 -1.27 26.93 36.44
C HIS A 930 -0.34 26.73 37.64
N LEU A 931 0.95 26.55 37.37
CA LEU A 931 1.97 26.13 38.35
C LEU A 931 2.68 27.30 39.05
N GLY A 932 2.47 28.54 38.58
CA GLY A 932 3.27 29.69 38.98
C GLY A 932 4.70 29.63 38.44
N LYS A 933 5.67 30.17 39.20
CA LYS A 933 7.08 30.28 38.80
C LYS A 933 7.91 29.02 39.03
N ASP A 934 7.68 28.29 40.13
CA ASP A 934 8.43 27.06 40.45
C ASP A 934 7.73 25.85 39.84
N ILE A 935 7.99 25.63 38.54
CA ILE A 935 7.41 24.54 37.74
C ILE A 935 7.65 23.19 38.40
N GLU A 936 8.86 22.94 38.90
CA GLU A 936 9.24 21.63 39.44
C GLU A 936 8.54 21.35 40.76
N GLN A 937 8.46 22.33 41.66
CA GLN A 937 7.72 22.20 42.90
C GLN A 937 6.22 22.02 42.63
N GLY A 938 5.66 22.79 41.68
CA GLY A 938 4.27 22.66 41.27
C GLY A 938 3.93 21.27 40.73
N LEU A 939 4.76 20.73 39.83
CA LEU A 939 4.59 19.38 39.30
C LEU A 939 4.71 18.30 40.39
N LYS A 940 5.68 18.42 41.31
CA LYS A 940 5.83 17.48 42.43
C LYS A 940 4.62 17.47 43.35
N LYS A 941 4.07 18.64 43.69
CA LYS A 941 2.83 18.73 44.48
C LYS A 941 1.69 17.98 43.79
N ILE A 942 1.52 18.15 42.49
CA ILE A 942 0.48 17.42 41.73
C ILE A 942 0.75 15.91 41.76
N GLU A 943 2.02 15.50 41.64
CA GLU A 943 2.43 14.09 41.74
C GLU A 943 2.25 13.49 43.14
N GLU A 944 2.26 14.29 44.20
CA GLU A 944 2.02 13.88 45.59
C GLU A 944 0.51 13.79 45.91
N LEU A 945 -0.30 14.62 45.25
CA LEU A 945 -1.76 14.65 45.42
C LEU A 945 -2.50 13.53 44.66
N LEU A 946 -1.80 12.84 43.75
CA LEU A 946 -2.27 11.77 42.84
C LEU A 946 -1.50 10.48 43.03
#